data_AF-A0A2R6BVF4-F1
#
_entry.id   AF-A0A2R6BVF4-F1
#
_cell.length_a   1.000
_cell.length_b   1.000
_cell.length_c   1.000
_cell.angle_alpha   90.00
_cell.angle_beta   90.00
_cell.angle_gamma   90.00
#
_symmetry.space_group_name_H-M   'P 1'
#
loop_
_entity.id
_entity.type
_entity.pdbx_description
1 polymer ?
#
loop_
_entity_poly.entity_id
_entity_poly.type
_entity_poly.pdbx_seq_one_letter_code
_entity_poly.pdbx_strand_id
1 'polypeptide(L)'
;MGYLEPILWAIAAVMVYVTARIIKYAGRAKNELEHSLSVFLLAMMASMFGGATVYFLYRGPESLVAAVAVSSAVMVGAFIPVLNTLVKLSSTQSPPPQLQGLLSRRVGGRLLIVLLAIVNEVLMGWAFALASAQLNPSTGVVVQLDQAVASYWFVFPMAAEMALSSYYFRRDFERSVYIVFVFQAAIMVLTPTAIANSRWEEVSVYVGGSMMTAMFIYVFDYLYKHRRLNSVFGEYIFRLLVVYTLMMGGLFLWMVTQQPALFDASIVGEMLIYFDGVLSPLRYAESKQRSWLLEPSWTFRMLVAIFAAEFFMGGVFDLEYYGVHTFLSTLTLAPLMGNPLSMVGAAAYNFVEAFSLITGSAWYLIMMGAEMGSLVVFRIREVKVRETRVRLTLMLLAYFAYAVLLPYFVIPSSELPNIPFVGQAMGIGTVSPVAPAFAFGLVTTYLIYGALSLLFGSRALCSVTCTAATMYQGTFYDVMKSFNRTTKMGRKLLGSRITKTYKVVSTLVWISLVAAATVSYLNSTGRINLTVYGEDAAQFLYSFYFNFLWYIVFMLIPFIGTYGCVTTGMCHWGMTNQWISRLGFFRLKVKDRNTCIKCPTKDCSKACPVGNTDMPGQFIAKGEFRASKCIGVGDCVESCPYGNIYFYDVRNWLREKLGAKPKTTAEIQLNQATKS
;
A
#
# COMPACT_ATOMS: atom_id res chain seq x y z
N MET A 1 -16.02 -27.32 -32.77
CA MET A 1 -16.06 -26.08 -31.96
C MET A 1 -14.79 -25.24 -32.07
N GLY A 2 -13.59 -25.83 -32.29
CA GLY A 2 -12.34 -25.07 -32.43
C GLY A 2 -12.18 -24.15 -33.67
N TYR A 3 -13.10 -24.18 -34.66
CA TYR A 3 -13.04 -23.28 -35.82
C TYR A 3 -13.74 -21.93 -35.60
N LEU A 4 -14.65 -21.84 -34.63
CA LEU A 4 -15.40 -20.61 -34.33
C LEU A 4 -14.59 -19.66 -33.44
N GLU A 5 -13.79 -20.20 -32.54
CA GLU A 5 -13.01 -19.41 -31.57
C GLU A 5 -11.98 -18.46 -32.23
N PRO A 6 -11.20 -18.86 -33.27
CA PRO A 6 -10.33 -17.92 -33.98
C PRO A 6 -11.08 -16.77 -34.66
N ILE A 7 -12.30 -17.04 -35.16
CA ILE A 7 -13.14 -16.03 -35.81
C ILE A 7 -13.64 -15.03 -34.76
N LEU A 8 -14.11 -15.51 -33.61
CA LEU A 8 -14.54 -14.65 -32.50
C LEU A 8 -13.39 -13.78 -31.98
N TRP A 9 -12.18 -14.32 -31.86
CA TRP A 9 -10.99 -13.54 -31.52
C TRP A 9 -10.65 -12.46 -32.56
N ALA A 10 -10.77 -12.77 -33.85
CA ALA A 10 -10.58 -11.77 -34.90
C ALA A 10 -11.61 -10.64 -34.82
N ILE A 11 -12.88 -10.97 -34.55
CA ILE A 11 -13.94 -9.97 -34.32
C ILE A 11 -13.61 -9.15 -33.07
N ALA A 12 -13.28 -9.79 -31.94
CA ALA A 12 -12.90 -9.11 -30.71
C ALA A 12 -11.76 -8.10 -30.95
N ALA A 13 -10.70 -8.50 -31.67
CA ALA A 13 -9.57 -7.63 -31.97
C ALA A 13 -9.97 -6.40 -32.83
N VAL A 14 -10.86 -6.58 -33.81
CA VAL A 14 -11.41 -5.47 -34.61
C VAL A 14 -12.23 -4.54 -33.72
N MET A 15 -13.05 -5.10 -32.83
CA MET A 15 -13.89 -4.32 -31.93
C MET A 15 -13.07 -3.50 -30.94
N VAL A 16 -12.08 -4.12 -30.30
CA VAL A 16 -11.10 -3.44 -29.44
C VAL A 16 -10.47 -2.22 -30.15
N TYR A 17 -10.08 -2.39 -31.41
CA TYR A 17 -9.55 -1.28 -32.21
C TYR A 17 -10.59 -0.17 -32.47
N VAL A 18 -11.82 -0.55 -32.82
CA VAL A 18 -12.93 0.37 -33.10
C VAL A 18 -13.34 1.14 -31.83
N THR A 19 -13.57 0.46 -30.71
CA THR A 19 -13.94 1.09 -29.42
C THR A 19 -12.85 2.05 -28.97
N ALA A 20 -11.58 1.63 -28.97
CA ALA A 20 -10.46 2.52 -28.61
C ALA A 20 -10.37 3.75 -29.52
N ARG A 21 -10.74 3.62 -30.81
CA ARG A 21 -10.82 4.76 -31.74
C ARG A 21 -12.00 5.68 -31.46
N ILE A 22 -13.16 5.14 -31.12
CA ILE A 22 -14.33 5.93 -30.72
C ILE A 22 -14.02 6.68 -29.42
N ILE A 23 -13.40 6.04 -28.43
CA ILE A 23 -12.96 6.67 -27.18
C ILE A 23 -11.98 7.81 -27.45
N LYS A 24 -11.02 7.60 -28.35
CA LYS A 24 -10.09 8.66 -28.78
C LYS A 24 -10.82 9.85 -29.42
N TYR A 25 -11.78 9.57 -30.30
CA TYR A 25 -12.57 10.59 -30.97
C TYR A 25 -13.41 11.37 -29.94
N ALA A 26 -14.07 10.65 -29.04
CA ALA A 26 -14.84 11.20 -27.94
C ALA A 26 -13.99 12.10 -27.03
N GLY A 27 -12.81 11.65 -26.58
CA GLY A 27 -11.94 12.45 -25.71
C GLY A 27 -11.38 13.72 -26.36
N ARG A 28 -11.45 13.83 -27.70
CA ARG A 28 -11.01 15.01 -28.48
C ARG A 28 -12.17 15.77 -29.12
N ALA A 29 -13.41 15.44 -28.80
CA ALA A 29 -14.58 16.08 -29.35
C ALA A 29 -14.58 17.59 -29.06
N LYS A 30 -14.64 18.40 -30.12
CA LYS A 30 -14.63 19.87 -30.07
C LYS A 30 -16.03 20.46 -30.08
N ASN A 31 -17.00 19.75 -30.66
CA ASN A 31 -18.36 20.22 -30.91
C ASN A 31 -19.41 19.20 -30.43
N GLU A 32 -20.64 19.65 -30.18
CA GLU A 32 -21.75 18.77 -29.74
C GLU A 32 -22.07 17.66 -30.76
N LEU A 33 -21.85 17.90 -32.06
CA LEU A 33 -22.02 16.91 -33.11
C LEU A 33 -21.03 15.73 -32.99
N GLU A 34 -19.76 16.01 -32.68
CA GLU A 34 -18.74 14.97 -32.54
C GLU A 34 -19.04 14.11 -31.30
N HIS A 35 -19.57 14.73 -30.25
CA HIS A 35 -20.03 14.03 -29.05
C HIS A 35 -21.27 13.15 -29.33
N SER A 36 -22.30 13.69 -29.99
CA SER A 36 -23.51 12.93 -30.32
C SER A 36 -23.21 11.76 -31.26
N LEU A 37 -22.29 11.94 -32.22
CA LEU A 37 -21.79 10.86 -33.07
C LEU A 37 -21.09 9.76 -32.26
N SER A 38 -20.26 10.12 -31.27
CA SER A 38 -19.58 9.13 -30.42
C SER A 38 -20.58 8.30 -29.61
N VAL A 39 -21.58 8.96 -29.02
CA VAL A 39 -22.66 8.31 -28.27
C VAL A 39 -23.48 7.41 -29.18
N PHE A 40 -23.82 7.86 -30.39
CA PHE A 40 -24.53 7.08 -31.39
C PHE A 40 -23.78 5.81 -31.78
N LEU A 41 -22.48 5.90 -32.08
CA LEU A 41 -21.65 4.75 -32.44
C LEU A 41 -21.56 3.72 -31.31
N LEU A 42 -21.36 4.17 -30.07
CA LEU A 42 -21.33 3.27 -28.92
C LEU A 42 -22.69 2.63 -28.64
N ALA A 43 -23.79 3.38 -28.75
CA ALA A 43 -25.14 2.85 -28.56
C ALA A 43 -25.52 1.84 -29.65
N MET A 44 -25.09 2.08 -30.90
CA MET A 44 -25.25 1.13 -32.00
C MET A 44 -24.52 -0.19 -31.69
N MET A 45 -23.26 -0.12 -31.28
CA MET A 45 -22.50 -1.31 -30.86
C MET A 45 -23.18 -2.05 -29.71
N ALA A 46 -23.67 -1.33 -28.68
CA ALA A 46 -24.36 -1.91 -27.53
C ALA A 46 -25.59 -2.68 -27.98
N SER A 47 -26.36 -2.08 -28.88
CA SER A 47 -27.59 -2.67 -29.39
C SER A 47 -27.32 -3.93 -30.20
N MET A 48 -26.26 -3.96 -31.03
CA MET A 48 -25.89 -5.13 -31.82
C MET A 48 -25.49 -6.31 -30.94
N PHE A 49 -24.66 -6.09 -29.92
CA PHE A 49 -24.28 -7.16 -28.99
C PHE A 49 -25.43 -7.55 -28.06
N GLY A 50 -26.25 -6.59 -27.61
CA GLY A 50 -27.46 -6.89 -26.85
C GLY A 50 -28.43 -7.77 -27.64
N GLY A 51 -28.63 -7.46 -28.92
CA GLY A 51 -29.41 -8.29 -29.83
C GLY A 51 -28.81 -9.70 -30.00
N ALA A 52 -27.49 -9.79 -30.18
CA ALA A 52 -26.80 -11.07 -30.26
C ALA A 52 -26.96 -11.91 -28.97
N THR A 53 -26.82 -11.30 -27.79
CA THR A 53 -27.05 -11.94 -26.50
C THR A 53 -28.47 -12.48 -26.39
N VAL A 54 -29.49 -11.69 -26.73
CA VAL A 54 -30.90 -12.13 -26.72
C VAL A 54 -31.13 -13.32 -27.64
N TYR A 55 -30.55 -13.29 -28.85
CA TYR A 55 -30.64 -14.40 -29.81
C TYR A 55 -30.00 -15.70 -29.27
N PHE A 56 -28.82 -15.60 -28.66
CA PHE A 56 -28.14 -16.78 -28.13
C PHE A 56 -28.79 -17.34 -26.87
N LEU A 57 -29.47 -16.51 -26.08
CA LEU A 57 -30.26 -16.94 -24.92
C LEU A 57 -31.53 -17.72 -25.33
N TYR A 58 -32.28 -17.20 -26.31
CA TYR A 58 -33.57 -17.77 -26.71
C TYR A 58 -33.55 -18.21 -28.17
N ARG A 59 -32.69 -19.18 -28.50
CA ARG A 59 -32.46 -19.62 -29.89
C ARG A 59 -33.78 -19.92 -30.62
N GLY A 60 -34.14 -19.06 -31.56
CA GLY A 60 -35.35 -19.20 -32.38
C GLY A 60 -35.54 -18.03 -33.34
N PRO A 61 -36.34 -18.20 -34.41
CA PRO A 61 -36.58 -17.14 -35.41
C PRO A 61 -37.24 -15.90 -34.78
N GLU A 62 -38.13 -16.08 -33.81
CA GLU A 62 -38.79 -14.97 -33.09
C GLU A 62 -37.79 -14.10 -32.31
N SER A 63 -36.79 -14.73 -31.67
CA SER A 63 -35.73 -13.98 -30.94
C SER A 63 -34.85 -13.17 -31.88
N LEU A 64 -34.62 -13.66 -33.11
CA LEU A 64 -33.83 -12.95 -34.12
C LEU A 64 -34.58 -11.70 -34.59
N VAL A 65 -35.88 -11.84 -34.88
CA VAL A 65 -36.74 -10.71 -35.25
C VAL A 65 -36.81 -9.69 -34.12
N ALA A 66 -37.00 -10.14 -32.88
CA ALA A 66 -37.00 -9.26 -31.71
C ALA A 66 -35.66 -8.54 -31.51
N ALA A 67 -34.53 -9.25 -31.64
CA ALA A 67 -33.19 -8.70 -31.54
C ALA A 67 -32.93 -7.62 -32.60
N VAL A 68 -33.31 -7.88 -33.86
CA VAL A 68 -33.20 -6.90 -34.95
C VAL A 68 -34.09 -5.70 -34.69
N ALA A 69 -35.36 -5.91 -34.29
CA ALA A 69 -36.30 -4.82 -34.01
C ALA A 69 -35.83 -3.91 -32.87
N VAL A 70 -35.36 -4.48 -31.76
CA VAL A 70 -34.83 -3.72 -30.62
C VAL A 70 -33.57 -2.97 -31.03
N SER A 71 -32.66 -3.62 -31.79
CA SER A 71 -31.43 -2.96 -32.26
C SER A 71 -31.75 -1.78 -33.17
N SER A 72 -32.67 -1.95 -34.12
CA SER A 72 -33.15 -0.86 -34.99
C SER A 72 -33.80 0.27 -34.20
N ALA A 73 -34.63 -0.04 -33.20
CA ALA A 73 -35.26 0.99 -32.36
C ALA A 73 -34.23 1.80 -31.56
N VAL A 74 -33.23 1.14 -30.95
CA VAL A 74 -32.15 1.81 -30.22
C VAL A 74 -31.29 2.67 -31.15
N MET A 75 -30.95 2.16 -32.35
CA MET A 75 -30.21 2.94 -33.36
C MET A 75 -30.98 4.20 -33.78
N VAL A 76 -32.27 4.09 -34.08
CA VAL A 76 -33.11 5.25 -34.43
C VAL A 76 -33.15 6.25 -33.28
N GLY A 77 -33.38 5.78 -32.04
CA GLY A 77 -33.41 6.62 -30.85
C GLY A 77 -32.09 7.35 -30.61
N ALA A 78 -30.95 6.65 -30.73
CA ALA A 78 -29.62 7.21 -30.57
C ALA A 78 -29.22 8.18 -31.71
N PHE A 79 -29.88 8.10 -32.86
CA PHE A 79 -29.66 9.01 -33.99
C PHE A 79 -30.38 10.35 -33.82
N ILE A 80 -31.48 10.41 -33.04
CA ILE A 80 -32.26 11.65 -32.81
C ILE A 80 -31.37 12.81 -32.29
N PRO A 81 -30.49 12.62 -31.28
CA PRO A 81 -29.57 13.68 -30.86
C PRO A 81 -28.64 14.17 -31.97
N VAL A 82 -28.15 13.28 -32.83
CA VAL A 82 -27.29 13.63 -33.96
C VAL A 82 -28.05 14.52 -34.95
N LEU A 83 -29.27 14.11 -35.32
CA LEU A 83 -30.12 14.87 -36.23
C LEU A 83 -30.50 16.24 -35.66
N ASN A 84 -30.85 16.30 -34.36
CA ASN A 84 -31.13 17.56 -33.67
C ASN A 84 -29.92 18.51 -33.68
N THR A 85 -28.70 17.99 -33.50
CA THR A 85 -27.48 18.81 -33.60
C THR A 85 -27.22 19.31 -35.02
N LEU A 86 -27.45 18.47 -36.04
CA LEU A 86 -27.30 18.86 -37.45
C LEU A 86 -28.31 19.93 -37.87
N VAL A 87 -29.57 19.79 -37.46
CA VAL A 87 -30.61 20.80 -37.74
C VAL A 87 -30.25 22.15 -37.09
N LYS A 88 -29.80 22.14 -35.83
CA LYS A 88 -29.33 23.37 -35.15
C LYS A 88 -28.15 24.02 -35.88
N LEU A 89 -27.17 23.23 -36.33
CA LEU A 89 -26.02 23.70 -37.10
C LEU A 89 -26.45 24.30 -38.45
N SER A 90 -27.47 23.74 -39.10
CA SER A 90 -28.00 24.29 -40.36
C SER A 90 -28.81 25.57 -40.18
N SER A 91 -29.43 25.77 -39.01
CA SER A 91 -30.31 26.92 -38.73
C SER A 91 -29.57 28.13 -38.13
N THR A 92 -28.32 27.98 -37.70
CA THR A 92 -27.51 29.08 -37.15
C THR A 92 -26.38 29.46 -38.11
N GLN A 93 -26.39 30.72 -38.59
CA GLN A 93 -25.31 31.29 -39.42
C GLN A 93 -24.04 31.65 -38.64
N SER A 94 -24.08 31.54 -37.31
CA SER A 94 -22.93 31.80 -36.45
C SER A 94 -22.02 30.57 -36.42
N PRO A 95 -20.69 30.73 -36.48
CA PRO A 95 -19.77 29.61 -36.30
C PRO A 95 -20.10 28.91 -34.96
N PRO A 96 -20.10 27.57 -34.91
CA PRO A 96 -20.36 26.86 -33.67
C PRO A 96 -19.38 27.39 -32.62
N PRO A 97 -19.86 27.76 -31.41
CA PRO A 97 -18.96 28.17 -30.36
C PRO A 97 -17.91 27.07 -30.20
N GLN A 98 -16.62 27.41 -30.31
CA GLN A 98 -15.53 26.47 -30.14
C GLN A 98 -15.64 25.90 -28.71
N LEU A 99 -16.26 24.73 -28.62
CA LEU A 99 -16.63 24.06 -27.39
C LEU A 99 -15.46 23.21 -26.87
N GLN A 100 -14.23 23.72 -27.01
CA GLN A 100 -13.03 23.00 -26.57
C GLN A 100 -13.16 22.67 -25.08
N GLY A 101 -13.15 21.36 -24.79
CA GLY A 101 -13.16 20.85 -23.42
C GLY A 101 -14.53 20.70 -22.77
N LEU A 102 -15.63 20.79 -23.51
CA LEU A 102 -16.95 20.64 -22.90
C LEU A 102 -17.23 19.22 -22.38
N LEU A 103 -16.61 18.19 -22.96
CA LEU A 103 -16.67 16.80 -22.47
C LEU A 103 -15.82 16.58 -21.20
N SER A 104 -14.70 17.31 -21.09
CA SER A 104 -13.91 17.40 -19.87
C SER A 104 -14.71 18.10 -18.73
N ARG A 105 -15.60 19.03 -19.08
CA ARG A 105 -16.38 19.86 -18.12
C ARG A 105 -17.81 19.36 -17.81
N ARG A 106 -18.54 18.78 -18.76
CA ARG A 106 -19.88 18.18 -18.56
C ARG A 106 -19.74 16.72 -18.11
N VAL A 107 -19.78 16.54 -16.79
CA VAL A 107 -19.71 15.22 -16.13
C VAL A 107 -20.70 14.21 -16.72
N GLY A 108 -21.94 14.62 -17.01
CA GLY A 108 -22.98 13.73 -17.53
C GLY A 108 -22.68 13.13 -18.91
N GLY A 109 -22.16 13.93 -19.86
CA GLY A 109 -21.83 13.45 -21.21
C GLY A 109 -20.65 12.49 -21.21
N ARG A 110 -19.64 12.75 -20.37
CA ARG A 110 -18.50 11.84 -20.20
C ARG A 110 -18.93 10.52 -19.57
N LEU A 111 -19.70 10.60 -18.48
CA LEU A 111 -20.19 9.42 -17.77
C LEU A 111 -21.06 8.55 -18.68
N LEU A 112 -21.88 9.15 -19.56
CA LEU A 112 -22.64 8.41 -20.56
C LEU A 112 -21.74 7.62 -21.52
N ILE A 113 -20.68 8.22 -22.05
CA ILE A 113 -19.72 7.53 -22.93
C ILE A 113 -19.04 6.38 -22.19
N VAL A 114 -18.60 6.61 -20.96
CA VAL A 114 -17.97 5.58 -20.13
C VAL A 114 -18.93 4.41 -19.89
N LEU A 115 -20.17 4.70 -19.49
CA LEU A 115 -21.18 3.67 -19.26
C LEU A 115 -21.49 2.88 -20.53
N LEU A 116 -21.63 3.55 -21.68
CA LEU A 116 -21.87 2.86 -22.95
C LEU A 116 -20.69 1.99 -23.37
N ALA A 117 -19.45 2.44 -23.16
CA ALA A 117 -18.26 1.62 -23.42
C ALA A 117 -18.25 0.36 -22.55
N ILE A 118 -18.55 0.48 -21.25
CA ILE A 118 -18.61 -0.68 -20.35
C ILE A 118 -19.75 -1.62 -20.74
N VAL A 119 -20.93 -1.08 -21.03
CA VAL A 119 -22.08 -1.90 -21.47
C VAL A 119 -21.73 -2.64 -22.77
N ASN A 120 -21.00 -2.04 -23.70
CA ASN A 120 -20.51 -2.73 -24.90
C ASN A 120 -19.65 -3.93 -24.54
N GLU A 121 -18.67 -3.75 -23.66
CA GLU A 121 -17.76 -4.84 -23.28
C GLU A 121 -18.48 -5.96 -22.54
N VAL A 122 -19.38 -5.60 -21.61
CA VAL A 122 -20.20 -6.60 -20.88
C VAL A 122 -21.08 -7.39 -21.85
N LEU A 123 -21.77 -6.71 -22.78
CA LEU A 123 -22.65 -7.38 -23.75
C LEU A 123 -21.87 -8.22 -24.75
N MET A 124 -20.70 -7.74 -25.22
CA MET A 124 -19.81 -8.49 -26.10
C MET A 124 -19.28 -9.75 -25.39
N GLY A 125 -18.77 -9.60 -24.18
CA GLY A 125 -18.28 -10.72 -23.35
C GLY A 125 -19.37 -11.76 -23.13
N TRP A 126 -20.58 -11.33 -22.79
CA TRP A 126 -21.73 -12.22 -22.60
C TRP A 126 -22.15 -12.92 -23.91
N ALA A 127 -22.27 -12.19 -25.02
CA ALA A 127 -22.61 -12.77 -26.32
C ALA A 127 -21.58 -13.81 -26.76
N PHE A 128 -20.28 -13.54 -26.59
CA PHE A 128 -19.20 -14.44 -27.00
C PHE A 128 -19.06 -15.65 -26.08
N ALA A 129 -19.28 -15.47 -24.77
CA ALA A 129 -19.32 -16.58 -23.82
C ALA A 129 -20.51 -17.52 -24.10
N LEU A 130 -21.67 -17.00 -24.52
CA LEU A 130 -22.79 -17.82 -25.01
C LEU A 130 -22.49 -18.48 -26.36
N ALA A 131 -21.87 -17.76 -27.30
CA ALA A 131 -21.54 -18.28 -28.64
C ALA A 131 -20.47 -19.40 -28.59
N SER A 132 -19.51 -19.29 -27.65
CA SER A 132 -18.49 -20.31 -27.39
C SER A 132 -18.96 -21.45 -26.48
N ALA A 133 -20.25 -21.46 -26.09
CA ALA A 133 -20.88 -22.45 -25.23
C ALA A 133 -20.24 -22.59 -23.83
N GLN A 134 -19.62 -21.51 -23.32
CA GLN A 134 -19.09 -21.44 -21.96
C GLN A 134 -20.17 -21.19 -20.92
N LEU A 135 -21.22 -20.46 -21.31
CA LEU A 135 -22.37 -20.18 -20.47
C LEU A 135 -23.53 -21.12 -20.83
N ASN A 136 -24.17 -21.65 -19.81
CA ASN A 136 -25.41 -22.40 -19.97
C ASN A 136 -26.60 -21.43 -20.02
N PRO A 137 -27.38 -21.36 -21.12
CA PRO A 137 -28.52 -20.45 -21.25
C PRO A 137 -29.61 -20.65 -20.19
N SER A 138 -29.66 -21.83 -19.53
CA SER A 138 -30.67 -22.15 -18.52
C SER A 138 -30.38 -21.61 -17.12
N THR A 139 -29.23 -21.00 -16.87
CA THR A 139 -28.92 -20.36 -15.58
C THR A 139 -29.59 -18.98 -15.47
N GLY A 140 -29.81 -18.50 -14.24
CA GLY A 140 -30.40 -17.17 -14.03
C GLY A 140 -29.53 -16.04 -14.60
N VAL A 141 -30.17 -14.99 -15.13
CA VAL A 141 -29.50 -13.85 -15.80
C VAL A 141 -28.39 -13.22 -14.95
N VAL A 142 -28.60 -13.09 -13.64
CA VAL A 142 -27.61 -12.50 -12.73
C VAL A 142 -26.34 -13.34 -12.67
N VAL A 143 -26.46 -14.66 -12.64
CA VAL A 143 -25.31 -15.59 -12.62
C VAL A 143 -24.58 -15.58 -13.96
N GLN A 144 -25.31 -15.46 -15.07
CA GLN A 144 -24.69 -15.34 -16.40
C GLN A 144 -23.91 -14.05 -16.56
N LEU A 145 -24.42 -12.94 -16.01
CA LEU A 145 -23.73 -11.65 -16.05
C LEU A 145 -22.42 -11.69 -15.26
N ASP A 146 -22.47 -12.27 -14.05
CA ASP A 146 -21.31 -12.50 -13.18
C ASP A 146 -20.24 -13.32 -13.93
N GLN A 147 -20.63 -14.49 -14.47
CA GLN A 147 -19.74 -15.34 -15.27
C GLN A 147 -19.22 -14.67 -16.56
N ALA A 148 -20.00 -13.78 -17.18
CA ALA A 148 -19.56 -13.04 -18.36
C ALA A 148 -18.47 -12.02 -18.04
N VAL A 149 -18.59 -11.28 -16.93
CA VAL A 149 -17.58 -10.32 -16.47
C VAL A 149 -16.30 -11.03 -16.03
N ALA A 150 -16.42 -12.20 -15.40
CA ALA A 150 -15.29 -13.03 -15.03
C ALA A 150 -14.60 -13.72 -16.23
N SER A 151 -15.19 -13.71 -17.43
CA SER A 151 -14.67 -14.47 -18.57
C SER A 151 -13.50 -13.78 -19.28
N TYR A 152 -12.63 -14.58 -19.92
CA TYR A 152 -11.58 -14.06 -20.79
C TYR A 152 -12.10 -13.24 -21.98
N TRP A 153 -13.36 -13.46 -22.41
CA TRP A 153 -14.02 -12.68 -23.46
C TRP A 153 -14.32 -11.24 -23.04
N PHE A 154 -14.34 -10.96 -21.74
CA PHE A 154 -14.47 -9.62 -21.19
C PHE A 154 -13.10 -9.05 -20.80
N VAL A 155 -12.32 -9.81 -20.04
CA VAL A 155 -11.05 -9.36 -19.45
C VAL A 155 -10.02 -8.95 -20.51
N PHE A 156 -9.74 -9.81 -21.48
CA PHE A 156 -8.64 -9.54 -22.43
C PHE A 156 -8.98 -8.45 -23.45
N PRO A 157 -10.18 -8.42 -24.07
CA PRO A 157 -10.58 -7.30 -24.91
C PRO A 157 -10.53 -5.98 -24.16
N MET A 158 -11.07 -5.91 -22.94
CA MET A 158 -11.01 -4.71 -22.12
C MET A 158 -9.56 -4.27 -21.86
N ALA A 159 -8.70 -5.17 -21.38
CA ALA A 159 -7.32 -4.82 -21.08
C ALA A 159 -6.59 -4.31 -22.34
N ALA A 160 -6.89 -4.87 -23.50
CA ALA A 160 -6.38 -4.41 -24.79
C ALA A 160 -6.94 -3.02 -25.18
N GLU A 161 -8.23 -2.74 -24.95
CA GLU A 161 -8.81 -1.41 -25.16
C GLU A 161 -8.18 -0.36 -24.25
N MET A 162 -7.94 -0.71 -22.99
CA MET A 162 -7.23 0.13 -22.05
C MET A 162 -5.82 0.40 -22.59
N ALA A 163 -5.04 -0.63 -22.92
CA ALA A 163 -3.69 -0.47 -23.46
C ALA A 163 -3.64 0.39 -24.73
N LEU A 164 -4.55 0.18 -25.69
CA LEU A 164 -4.62 0.98 -26.91
C LEU A 164 -5.06 2.42 -26.64
N SER A 165 -6.02 2.64 -25.74
CA SER A 165 -6.46 3.97 -25.35
C SER A 165 -5.33 4.74 -24.67
N SER A 166 -4.59 4.10 -23.74
CA SER A 166 -3.38 4.65 -23.13
C SER A 166 -2.38 5.07 -24.19
N TYR A 167 -2.11 4.19 -25.17
CA TYR A 167 -1.20 4.49 -26.27
C TYR A 167 -1.64 5.69 -27.11
N TYR A 168 -2.94 5.84 -27.41
CA TYR A 168 -3.46 6.96 -28.17
C TYR A 168 -3.35 8.30 -27.44
N PHE A 169 -3.55 8.32 -26.12
CA PHE A 169 -3.47 9.52 -25.30
C PHE A 169 -2.08 9.77 -24.69
N ARG A 170 -1.05 8.98 -25.05
CA ARG A 170 0.32 9.09 -24.50
C ARG A 170 0.97 10.48 -24.55
N ARG A 171 0.54 11.33 -25.51
CA ARG A 171 1.05 12.71 -25.68
C ARG A 171 0.21 13.75 -24.96
N ASP A 172 -1.00 13.39 -24.54
CA ASP A 172 -1.97 14.30 -23.93
C ASP A 172 -1.82 14.32 -22.40
N PHE A 173 -1.09 13.35 -21.83
CA PHE A 173 -0.83 13.21 -20.40
C PHE A 173 0.66 13.38 -20.06
N GLU A 174 0.94 13.84 -18.84
CA GLU A 174 2.29 13.77 -18.27
C GLU A 174 2.73 12.30 -18.21
N ARG A 175 4.04 12.06 -18.40
CA ARG A 175 4.63 10.71 -18.36
C ARG A 175 4.25 9.96 -17.08
N SER A 176 4.07 10.69 -15.98
CA SER A 176 3.74 10.10 -14.69
C SER A 176 2.35 9.48 -14.64
N VAL A 177 1.37 10.16 -15.22
CA VAL A 177 -0.04 9.71 -15.32
C VAL A 177 -0.15 8.58 -16.32
N TYR A 178 0.54 8.69 -17.46
CA TYR A 178 0.57 7.63 -18.48
C TYR A 178 1.07 6.29 -17.92
N ILE A 179 2.12 6.31 -17.08
CA ILE A 179 2.64 5.09 -16.44
C ILE A 179 1.56 4.40 -15.61
N VAL A 180 0.76 5.16 -14.84
CA VAL A 180 -0.34 4.59 -14.03
C VAL A 180 -1.37 3.89 -14.92
N PHE A 181 -1.77 4.51 -16.03
CA PHE A 181 -2.72 3.90 -16.96
C PHE A 181 -2.19 2.61 -17.59
N VAL A 182 -0.89 2.54 -17.90
CA VAL A 182 -0.25 1.33 -18.42
C VAL A 182 -0.22 0.22 -17.37
N PHE A 183 0.12 0.55 -16.11
CA PHE A 183 0.08 -0.43 -15.01
C PHE A 183 -1.32 -0.98 -14.80
N GLN A 184 -2.33 -0.12 -14.85
CA GLN A 184 -3.73 -0.51 -14.71
C GLN A 184 -4.17 -1.49 -15.80
N ALA A 185 -3.87 -1.18 -17.08
CA ALA A 185 -4.13 -2.10 -18.18
C ALA A 185 -3.38 -3.45 -18.01
N ALA A 186 -2.14 -3.42 -17.51
CA ALA A 186 -1.36 -4.64 -17.28
C ALA A 186 -1.90 -5.49 -16.12
N ILE A 187 -2.35 -4.86 -15.03
CA ILE A 187 -2.97 -5.55 -13.89
C ILE A 187 -4.29 -6.19 -14.33
N MET A 188 -5.07 -5.50 -15.17
CA MET A 188 -6.29 -6.03 -15.76
C MET A 188 -6.07 -7.27 -16.64
N VAL A 189 -4.94 -7.39 -17.35
CA VAL A 189 -4.61 -8.64 -18.07
C VAL A 189 -4.43 -9.81 -17.10
N LEU A 190 -3.96 -9.53 -15.88
CA LEU A 190 -3.61 -10.51 -14.85
C LEU A 190 -4.78 -10.80 -13.90
N THR A 191 -6.02 -10.72 -14.39
CA THR A 191 -7.20 -11.12 -13.63
C THR A 191 -7.26 -12.65 -13.49
N PRO A 192 -7.30 -13.21 -12.26
CA PRO A 192 -7.28 -14.66 -12.05
C PRO A 192 -8.50 -15.39 -12.58
N THR A 193 -9.68 -14.78 -12.53
CA THR A 193 -10.93 -15.40 -12.99
C THR A 193 -11.02 -15.56 -14.52
N ALA A 194 -10.18 -14.84 -15.28
CA ALA A 194 -10.26 -14.79 -16.74
C ALA A 194 -10.17 -16.18 -17.40
N ILE A 195 -9.26 -17.02 -16.92
CA ILE A 195 -9.06 -18.37 -17.43
C ILE A 195 -9.24 -19.35 -16.27
N ALA A 196 -10.20 -20.26 -16.41
CA ALA A 196 -10.44 -21.36 -15.47
C ALA A 196 -9.33 -22.42 -15.54
N ASN A 197 -8.12 -22.06 -15.09
CA ASN A 197 -6.94 -22.92 -15.04
C ASN A 197 -6.15 -22.59 -13.76
N SER A 198 -5.87 -23.59 -12.94
CA SER A 198 -5.14 -23.40 -11.67
C SER A 198 -3.77 -22.76 -11.85
N ARG A 199 -3.05 -23.04 -12.95
CA ARG A 199 -1.77 -22.37 -13.24
C ARG A 199 -1.95 -20.91 -13.61
N TRP A 200 -3.04 -20.57 -14.30
CA TRP A 200 -3.31 -19.17 -14.62
C TRP A 200 -3.67 -18.40 -13.35
N GLU A 201 -4.52 -18.98 -12.50
CA GLU A 201 -4.88 -18.42 -11.20
C GLU A 201 -3.62 -18.13 -10.36
N GLU A 202 -2.76 -19.12 -10.15
CA GLU A 202 -1.50 -18.96 -9.41
C GLU A 202 -0.61 -17.84 -9.99
N VAL A 203 -0.36 -17.89 -11.31
CA VAL A 203 0.51 -16.92 -11.99
C VAL A 203 -0.07 -15.52 -11.93
N SER A 204 -1.36 -15.37 -12.20
CA SER A 204 -2.06 -14.09 -12.23
C SER A 204 -2.16 -13.46 -10.85
N VAL A 205 -2.39 -14.26 -9.79
CA VAL A 205 -2.36 -13.83 -8.40
C VAL A 205 -0.98 -13.26 -8.05
N TYR A 206 0.09 -14.03 -8.20
CA TYR A 206 1.43 -13.60 -7.79
C TYR A 206 2.00 -12.49 -8.67
N VAL A 207 1.87 -12.60 -10.00
CA VAL A 207 2.39 -11.58 -10.93
C VAL A 207 1.52 -10.33 -10.89
N GLY A 208 0.20 -10.46 -10.81
CA GLY A 208 -0.73 -9.34 -10.69
C GLY A 208 -0.52 -8.57 -9.39
N GLY A 209 -0.42 -9.28 -8.27
CA GLY A 209 -0.09 -8.68 -6.98
C GLY A 209 1.30 -8.01 -7.00
N SER A 210 2.31 -8.64 -7.59
CA SER A 210 3.65 -8.03 -7.75
C SER A 210 3.63 -6.75 -8.61
N MET A 211 2.84 -6.73 -9.69
CA MET A 211 2.64 -5.55 -10.54
C MET A 211 1.92 -4.42 -9.77
N MET A 212 0.95 -4.78 -8.93
CA MET A 212 0.28 -3.82 -8.04
C MET A 212 1.24 -3.27 -6.98
N THR A 213 2.07 -4.11 -6.35
CA THR A 213 3.14 -3.66 -5.44
C THR A 213 4.12 -2.72 -6.16
N ALA A 214 4.52 -3.04 -7.38
CA ALA A 214 5.38 -2.16 -8.19
C ALA A 214 4.70 -0.80 -8.48
N MET A 215 3.39 -0.79 -8.69
CA MET A 215 2.62 0.44 -8.82
C MET A 215 2.58 1.24 -7.50
N PHE A 216 2.47 0.60 -6.34
CA PHE A 216 2.55 1.29 -5.04
C PHE A 216 3.92 1.93 -4.81
N ILE A 217 4.99 1.19 -5.08
CA ILE A 217 6.38 1.71 -5.07
C ILE A 217 6.49 2.95 -5.96
N TYR A 218 5.94 2.88 -7.17
CA TYR A 218 5.94 4.00 -8.10
C TYR A 218 5.15 5.20 -7.58
N VAL A 219 3.96 5.00 -6.99
CA VAL A 219 3.16 6.07 -6.39
C VAL A 219 3.91 6.73 -5.23
N PHE A 220 4.55 5.95 -4.35
CA PHE A 220 5.32 6.47 -3.23
C PHE A 220 6.56 7.25 -3.68
N ASP A 221 7.32 6.74 -4.65
CA ASP A 221 8.45 7.45 -5.25
C ASP A 221 8.00 8.74 -5.97
N TYR A 222 6.86 8.69 -6.66
CA TYR A 222 6.28 9.86 -7.31
C TYR A 222 5.92 10.95 -6.29
N LEU A 223 5.24 10.60 -5.19
CA LEU A 223 4.88 11.54 -4.12
C LEU A 223 6.10 12.09 -3.38
N TYR A 224 7.15 11.28 -3.23
CA TYR A 224 8.43 11.72 -2.68
C TYR A 224 9.08 12.79 -3.56
N LYS A 225 9.19 12.54 -4.87
CA LYS A 225 9.77 13.47 -5.85
C LYS A 225 8.90 14.72 -6.07
N HIS A 226 7.58 14.56 -6.06
CA HIS A 226 6.61 15.62 -6.32
C HIS A 226 5.83 15.95 -5.05
N ARG A 227 6.37 16.86 -4.24
CA ARG A 227 5.71 17.35 -3.02
C ARG A 227 4.40 18.12 -3.30
N ARG A 228 4.24 18.63 -4.52
CA ARG A 228 3.03 19.28 -5.00
C ARG A 228 2.34 18.36 -5.98
N LEU A 229 1.14 17.93 -5.62
CA LEU A 229 0.33 16.99 -6.37
C LEU A 229 -0.80 17.75 -7.07
N ASN A 230 -1.01 17.41 -8.33
CA ASN A 230 -2.21 17.78 -9.07
C ASN A 230 -3.44 17.20 -8.36
N SER A 231 -4.43 18.03 -7.99
CA SER A 231 -5.57 17.56 -7.19
C SER A 231 -6.41 16.49 -7.89
N VAL A 232 -6.50 16.55 -9.22
CA VAL A 232 -7.25 15.55 -10.02
C VAL A 232 -6.49 14.23 -10.03
N PHE A 233 -5.17 14.28 -10.22
CA PHE A 233 -4.33 13.07 -10.20
C PHE A 233 -4.28 12.43 -8.80
N GLY A 234 -4.22 13.23 -7.74
CA GLY A 234 -4.24 12.70 -6.37
C GLY A 234 -5.56 12.02 -6.01
N GLU A 235 -6.69 12.58 -6.47
CA GLU A 235 -7.99 11.96 -6.31
C GLU A 235 -8.14 10.70 -7.18
N TYR A 236 -7.59 10.71 -8.40
CA TYR A 236 -7.53 9.54 -9.27
C TYR A 236 -6.78 8.37 -8.61
N ILE A 237 -5.56 8.63 -8.11
CA ILE A 237 -4.76 7.63 -7.38
C ILE A 237 -5.55 7.10 -6.19
N PHE A 238 -6.17 7.97 -5.39
CA PHE A 238 -6.95 7.53 -4.23
C PHE A 238 -8.10 6.58 -4.63
N ARG A 239 -8.88 6.92 -5.66
CA ARG A 239 -9.97 6.06 -6.14
C ARG A 239 -9.47 4.73 -6.69
N LEU A 240 -8.35 4.75 -7.41
CA LEU A 240 -7.71 3.55 -7.93
C LEU A 240 -7.26 2.62 -6.79
N LEU A 241 -6.67 3.16 -5.72
CA LEU A 241 -6.29 2.40 -4.53
C LEU A 241 -7.50 1.78 -3.81
N VAL A 242 -8.62 2.51 -3.75
CA VAL A 242 -9.88 1.97 -3.21
C VAL A 242 -10.38 0.81 -4.06
N VAL A 243 -10.35 0.93 -5.39
CA VAL A 243 -10.73 -0.18 -6.28
C VAL A 243 -9.79 -1.38 -6.12
N TYR A 244 -8.48 -1.17 -6.01
CA TYR A 244 -7.55 -2.26 -5.73
C TYR A 244 -7.78 -2.92 -4.37
N THR A 245 -8.22 -2.15 -3.36
CA THR A 245 -8.67 -2.73 -2.08
C THR A 245 -9.89 -3.63 -2.28
N LEU A 246 -10.89 -3.17 -3.04
CA LEU A 246 -12.08 -3.96 -3.36
C LEU A 246 -11.75 -5.16 -4.22
N MET A 247 -10.76 -5.06 -5.10
CA MET A 247 -10.30 -6.13 -5.97
C MET A 247 -9.58 -7.20 -5.19
N MET A 248 -8.58 -6.86 -4.38
CA MET A 248 -7.89 -7.86 -3.54
C MET A 248 -8.81 -8.42 -2.45
N GLY A 249 -9.69 -7.59 -1.86
CA GLY A 249 -10.70 -8.05 -0.91
C GLY A 249 -11.77 -8.93 -1.55
N GLY A 250 -12.19 -8.63 -2.77
CA GLY A 250 -13.09 -9.44 -3.58
C GLY A 250 -12.48 -10.77 -3.95
N LEU A 251 -11.20 -10.78 -4.34
CA LEU A 251 -10.45 -11.99 -4.63
C LEU A 251 -10.28 -12.88 -3.39
N PHE A 252 -9.96 -12.27 -2.24
CA PHE A 252 -9.90 -12.96 -0.94
C PHE A 252 -11.25 -13.62 -0.61
N LEU A 253 -12.35 -12.87 -0.74
CA LEU A 253 -13.70 -13.40 -0.48
C LEU A 253 -14.08 -14.49 -1.48
N TRP A 254 -13.71 -14.34 -2.75
CA TRP A 254 -13.97 -15.33 -3.78
C TRP A 254 -13.26 -16.65 -3.47
N MET A 255 -11.98 -16.62 -3.10
CA MET A 255 -11.25 -17.83 -2.71
C MET A 255 -11.90 -18.54 -1.51
N VAL A 256 -12.38 -17.77 -0.51
CA VAL A 256 -12.99 -18.33 0.70
C VAL A 256 -14.43 -18.81 0.50
N THR A 257 -15.27 -18.04 -0.20
CA THR A 257 -16.72 -18.24 -0.28
C THR A 257 -17.19 -18.74 -1.65
N GLN A 258 -16.32 -18.74 -2.65
CA GLN A 258 -16.60 -19.04 -4.05
C GLN A 258 -17.62 -18.09 -4.70
N GLN A 259 -17.78 -16.87 -4.15
CA GLN A 259 -18.64 -15.82 -4.68
C GLN A 259 -17.80 -14.68 -5.31
N PRO A 260 -17.78 -14.52 -6.64
CA PRO A 260 -16.94 -13.54 -7.31
C PRO A 260 -17.56 -12.14 -7.40
N ALA A 261 -18.82 -11.95 -6.97
CA ALA A 261 -19.57 -10.71 -7.17
C ALA A 261 -18.84 -9.42 -6.74
N LEU A 262 -18.11 -9.43 -5.62
CA LEU A 262 -17.33 -8.25 -5.19
C LEU A 262 -16.12 -8.02 -6.10
N PHE A 263 -15.47 -9.10 -6.52
CA PHE A 263 -14.33 -9.06 -7.44
C PHE A 263 -14.77 -8.53 -8.82
N ASP A 264 -15.85 -9.06 -9.37
CA ASP A 264 -16.37 -8.66 -10.68
C ASP A 264 -16.85 -7.20 -10.65
N ALA A 265 -17.50 -6.77 -9.56
CA ALA A 265 -17.86 -5.36 -9.37
C ALA A 265 -16.62 -4.45 -9.29
N SER A 266 -15.52 -4.92 -8.70
CA SER A 266 -14.27 -4.16 -8.60
C SER A 266 -13.59 -3.99 -9.96
N ILE A 267 -13.63 -5.01 -10.82
CA ILE A 267 -13.13 -4.96 -12.20
C ILE A 267 -13.89 -3.90 -13.00
N VAL A 268 -15.22 -3.90 -12.92
CA VAL A 268 -16.05 -2.87 -13.56
C VAL A 268 -15.75 -1.48 -12.96
N GLY A 269 -15.52 -1.41 -11.65
CA GLY A 269 -15.07 -0.20 -10.96
C GLY A 269 -13.74 0.34 -11.49
N GLU A 270 -12.80 -0.56 -11.80
CA GLU A 270 -11.50 -0.22 -12.38
C GLU A 270 -11.66 0.42 -13.77
N MET A 271 -12.50 -0.17 -14.63
CA MET A 271 -12.84 0.39 -15.94
C MET A 271 -13.46 1.78 -15.83
N LEU A 272 -14.43 1.95 -14.93
CA LEU A 272 -15.13 3.22 -14.72
C LEU A 272 -14.14 4.34 -14.40
N ILE A 273 -13.20 4.06 -13.50
CA ILE A 273 -12.15 5.01 -13.13
C ILE A 273 -11.20 5.24 -14.30
N TYR A 274 -10.77 4.18 -14.98
CA TYR A 274 -9.85 4.26 -16.11
C TYR A 274 -10.39 5.18 -17.21
N PHE A 275 -11.59 4.90 -17.72
CA PHE A 275 -12.15 5.67 -18.84
C PHE A 275 -12.56 7.08 -18.42
N ASP A 276 -13.04 7.31 -17.18
CA ASP A 276 -13.24 8.69 -16.66
C ASP A 276 -11.92 9.48 -16.63
N GLY A 277 -10.82 8.82 -16.25
CA GLY A 277 -9.47 9.39 -16.24
C GLY A 277 -8.96 9.71 -17.64
N VAL A 278 -8.99 8.75 -18.56
CA VAL A 278 -8.47 8.89 -19.93
C VAL A 278 -9.26 9.91 -20.74
N LEU A 279 -10.58 10.01 -20.54
CA LEU A 279 -11.43 10.99 -21.26
C LEU A 279 -11.36 12.41 -20.69
N SER A 280 -10.55 12.66 -19.65
CA SER A 280 -10.47 13.98 -19.01
C SER A 280 -9.08 14.65 -18.99
N PRO A 281 -8.29 14.63 -20.09
CA PRO A 281 -6.92 15.15 -20.11
C PRO A 281 -6.81 16.63 -19.70
N LEU A 282 -7.77 17.46 -20.10
CA LEU A 282 -7.79 18.88 -19.73
C LEU A 282 -7.96 19.12 -18.23
N ARG A 283 -8.65 18.22 -17.49
CA ARG A 283 -8.79 18.34 -16.03
C ARG A 283 -7.44 18.20 -15.34
N TYR A 284 -6.57 17.34 -15.87
CA TYR A 284 -5.22 17.21 -15.36
C TYR A 284 -4.42 18.49 -15.63
N ALA A 285 -4.45 19.02 -16.86
CA ALA A 285 -3.72 20.22 -17.22
C ALA A 285 -4.15 21.50 -16.44
N GLU A 286 -5.45 21.70 -16.22
CA GLU A 286 -5.99 22.92 -15.59
C GLU A 286 -6.04 22.88 -14.06
N SER A 287 -5.75 21.72 -13.44
CA SER A 287 -5.96 21.57 -12.00
C SER A 287 -4.97 22.36 -11.15
N LYS A 288 -5.40 22.68 -9.93
CA LYS A 288 -4.52 23.30 -8.92
C LYS A 288 -3.58 22.26 -8.33
N GLN A 289 -2.30 22.62 -8.24
CA GLN A 289 -1.32 21.85 -7.49
C GLN A 289 -1.44 22.15 -5.99
N ARG A 290 -1.50 21.11 -5.15
CA ARG A 290 -1.56 21.22 -3.69
C ARG A 290 -0.47 20.38 -3.05
N SER A 291 0.07 20.85 -1.93
CA SER A 291 1.07 20.09 -1.19
C SER A 291 0.39 19.03 -0.33
N TRP A 292 0.60 17.76 -0.65
CA TRP A 292 -0.01 16.64 0.11
C TRP A 292 0.46 16.61 1.57
N LEU A 293 1.68 17.08 1.85
CA LEU A 293 2.23 17.24 3.22
C LEU A 293 1.48 18.24 4.11
N LEU A 294 0.61 19.07 3.53
CA LEU A 294 -0.24 20.01 4.27
C LEU A 294 -1.68 19.49 4.44
N GLU A 295 -2.02 18.38 3.80
CA GLU A 295 -3.35 17.76 3.82
C GLU A 295 -3.29 16.41 4.55
N PRO A 296 -3.29 16.39 5.90
CA PRO A 296 -3.15 15.15 6.67
C PRO A 296 -4.29 14.17 6.40
N SER A 297 -5.51 14.66 6.16
CA SER A 297 -6.67 13.81 5.85
C SER A 297 -6.55 13.10 4.51
N TRP A 298 -5.99 13.76 3.48
CA TRP A 298 -5.75 13.11 2.18
C TRP A 298 -4.69 12.01 2.32
N THR A 299 -3.58 12.34 2.97
CA THR A 299 -2.48 11.40 3.22
C THR A 299 -2.94 10.20 4.06
N PHE A 300 -3.77 10.43 5.08
CA PHE A 300 -4.35 9.37 5.90
C PHE A 300 -5.22 8.42 5.08
N ARG A 301 -6.18 8.95 4.30
CA ARG A 301 -7.05 8.12 3.46
C ARG A 301 -6.25 7.31 2.44
N MET A 302 -5.19 7.90 1.87
CA MET A 302 -4.29 7.22 0.94
C MET A 302 -3.52 6.07 1.61
N LEU A 303 -2.93 6.30 2.79
CA LEU A 303 -2.24 5.27 3.56
C LEU A 303 -3.18 4.12 3.97
N VAL A 304 -4.41 4.45 4.40
CA VAL A 304 -5.42 3.44 4.75
C VAL A 304 -5.81 2.61 3.54
N ALA A 305 -6.01 3.22 2.37
CA ALA A 305 -6.37 2.50 1.15
C ALA A 305 -5.25 1.57 0.68
N ILE A 306 -3.99 2.03 0.68
CA ILE A 306 -2.85 1.15 0.36
C ILE A 306 -2.76 0.00 1.33
N PHE A 307 -2.77 0.31 2.64
CA PHE A 307 -2.65 -0.70 3.67
C PHE A 307 -3.77 -1.76 3.58
N ALA A 308 -5.01 -1.34 3.30
CA ALA A 308 -6.12 -2.26 3.12
C ALA A 308 -5.95 -3.14 1.87
N ALA A 309 -5.47 -2.58 0.75
CA ALA A 309 -5.15 -3.37 -0.45
C ALA A 309 -4.03 -4.39 -0.19
N GLU A 310 -2.96 -3.97 0.50
CA GLU A 310 -1.83 -4.81 0.89
C GLU A 310 -2.25 -5.91 1.87
N PHE A 311 -3.11 -5.59 2.83
CA PHE A 311 -3.66 -6.55 3.78
C PHE A 311 -4.37 -7.69 3.05
N PHE A 312 -5.31 -7.37 2.16
CA PHE A 312 -6.01 -8.40 1.39
C PHE A 312 -5.07 -9.12 0.41
N MET A 313 -4.11 -8.42 -0.18
CA MET A 313 -3.11 -9.04 -1.05
C MET A 313 -2.25 -10.07 -0.32
N GLY A 314 -1.77 -9.77 0.88
CA GLY A 314 -1.06 -10.73 1.73
C GLY A 314 -1.92 -11.95 2.05
N GLY A 315 -3.18 -11.73 2.43
CA GLY A 315 -4.14 -12.81 2.68
C GLY A 315 -4.41 -13.69 1.45
N VAL A 316 -4.53 -13.10 0.26
CA VAL A 316 -4.68 -13.84 -1.01
C VAL A 316 -3.45 -14.69 -1.29
N PHE A 317 -2.24 -14.16 -1.11
CA PHE A 317 -1.01 -14.93 -1.30
C PHE A 317 -0.88 -16.11 -0.33
N ASP A 318 -1.30 -15.93 0.93
CA ASP A 318 -1.34 -17.02 1.90
C ASP A 318 -2.39 -18.08 1.55
N LEU A 319 -3.59 -17.67 1.10
CA LEU A 319 -4.64 -18.59 0.67
C LEU A 319 -4.18 -19.43 -0.54
N GLU A 320 -3.54 -18.80 -1.53
CA GLU A 320 -3.00 -19.47 -2.70
C GLU A 320 -1.88 -20.46 -2.32
N TYR A 321 -0.97 -20.06 -1.43
CA TYR A 321 0.19 -20.87 -1.07
C TYR A 321 -0.15 -22.05 -0.14
N TYR A 322 -0.92 -21.81 0.92
CA TYR A 322 -1.24 -22.83 1.93
C TYR A 322 -2.52 -23.61 1.62
N GLY A 323 -3.37 -23.08 0.75
CA GLY A 323 -4.71 -23.56 0.50
C GLY A 323 -5.72 -23.03 1.53
N VAL A 324 -6.95 -22.79 1.07
CA VAL A 324 -8.04 -22.20 1.87
C VAL A 324 -8.30 -22.94 3.18
N HIS A 325 -8.40 -24.27 3.15
CA HIS A 325 -8.68 -25.07 4.34
C HIS A 325 -7.57 -24.99 5.39
N THR A 326 -6.31 -25.11 4.97
CA THR A 326 -5.15 -25.04 5.87
C THR A 326 -5.07 -23.67 6.50
N PHE A 327 -5.16 -22.60 5.70
CA PHE A 327 -5.10 -21.23 6.19
C PHE A 327 -6.23 -20.93 7.19
N LEU A 328 -7.49 -21.25 6.85
CA LEU A 328 -8.63 -21.01 7.75
C LEU A 328 -8.53 -21.83 9.04
N SER A 329 -7.92 -23.02 9.00
CA SER A 329 -7.71 -23.84 10.21
C SER A 329 -6.68 -23.26 11.18
N THR A 330 -5.81 -22.34 10.72
CA THR A 330 -4.88 -21.62 11.61
C THR A 330 -5.55 -20.50 12.41
N LEU A 331 -6.73 -20.03 11.99
CA LEU A 331 -7.47 -19.00 12.70
C LEU A 331 -8.11 -19.59 13.96
N THR A 332 -7.66 -19.14 15.14
CA THR A 332 -8.24 -19.54 16.43
C THR A 332 -9.53 -18.77 16.74
N LEU A 333 -10.55 -18.89 15.88
CA LEU A 333 -11.76 -18.08 16.00
C LEU A 333 -12.59 -18.44 17.25
N ALA A 334 -12.90 -17.44 18.06
CA ALA A 334 -13.85 -17.52 19.14
C ALA A 334 -15.27 -17.73 18.60
N PRO A 335 -16.07 -18.63 19.20
CA PRO A 335 -17.45 -18.86 18.77
C PRO A 335 -18.32 -17.63 19.01
N LEU A 336 -19.08 -17.20 18.00
CA LEU A 336 -20.02 -16.08 18.07
C LEU A 336 -21.35 -16.54 18.69
N MET A 337 -21.31 -17.00 19.94
CA MET A 337 -22.47 -17.50 20.68
C MET A 337 -22.57 -16.83 22.08
N GLY A 338 -23.77 -16.80 22.65
CA GLY A 338 -24.02 -16.29 24.00
C GLY A 338 -24.68 -14.91 24.06
N ASN A 339 -24.41 -14.16 25.13
CA ASN A 339 -24.95 -12.82 25.37
C ASN A 339 -24.39 -11.82 24.33
N PRO A 340 -25.16 -10.81 23.86
CA PRO A 340 -24.64 -9.73 23.02
C PRO A 340 -23.26 -9.18 23.41
N LEU A 341 -22.97 -9.02 24.71
CA LEU A 341 -21.65 -8.54 25.15
C LEU A 341 -20.53 -9.55 24.84
N SER A 342 -20.76 -10.85 25.03
CA SER A 342 -19.78 -11.89 24.69
C SER A 342 -19.62 -12.03 23.17
N MET A 343 -20.71 -11.86 22.41
CA MET A 343 -20.65 -11.83 20.95
C MET A 343 -19.81 -10.66 20.42
N VAL A 344 -19.98 -9.46 20.98
CA VAL A 344 -19.17 -8.29 20.62
C VAL A 344 -17.70 -8.51 21.00
N GLY A 345 -17.44 -9.08 22.18
CA GLY A 345 -16.09 -9.44 22.61
C GLY A 345 -15.42 -10.48 21.70
N ALA A 346 -16.13 -11.54 21.35
CA ALA A 346 -15.66 -12.58 20.44
C ALA A 346 -15.44 -12.05 19.01
N ALA A 347 -16.34 -11.20 18.51
CA ALA A 347 -16.18 -10.56 17.21
C ALA A 347 -14.95 -9.63 17.17
N ALA A 348 -14.72 -8.85 18.23
CA ALA A 348 -13.54 -8.00 18.34
C ALA A 348 -12.24 -8.83 18.40
N TYR A 349 -12.23 -9.92 19.16
CA TYR A 349 -11.12 -10.86 19.21
C TYR A 349 -10.86 -11.49 17.83
N ASN A 350 -11.89 -12.03 17.17
CA ASN A 350 -11.77 -12.65 15.84
C ASN A 350 -11.23 -11.66 14.80
N PHE A 351 -11.65 -10.40 14.87
CA PHE A 351 -11.13 -9.37 13.98
C PHE A 351 -9.65 -9.09 14.22
N VAL A 352 -9.23 -8.92 15.49
CA VAL A 352 -7.81 -8.71 15.83
C VAL A 352 -6.97 -9.90 15.45
N GLU A 353 -7.46 -11.12 15.68
CA GLU A 353 -6.76 -12.36 15.37
C GLU A 353 -6.58 -12.55 13.86
N ALA A 354 -7.67 -12.44 13.09
CA ALA A 354 -7.60 -12.53 11.63
C ALA A 354 -6.70 -11.44 11.03
N PHE A 355 -6.78 -10.22 11.58
CA PHE A 355 -5.91 -9.14 11.15
C PHE A 355 -4.44 -9.44 11.45
N SER A 356 -4.15 -9.89 12.68
CA SER A 356 -2.80 -10.14 13.16
C SER A 356 -2.13 -11.33 12.47
N LEU A 357 -2.92 -12.34 12.10
CA LEU A 357 -2.46 -13.50 11.36
C LEU A 357 -2.00 -13.11 9.96
N ILE A 358 -2.81 -12.31 9.24
CA ILE A 358 -2.47 -11.83 7.89
C ILE A 358 -1.27 -10.89 7.92
N THR A 359 -1.27 -9.87 8.80
CA THR A 359 -0.14 -8.92 8.86
C THR A 359 1.15 -9.54 9.40
N GLY A 360 1.03 -10.61 10.19
CA GLY A 360 2.14 -11.40 10.67
C GLY A 360 2.66 -12.42 9.66
N SER A 361 1.97 -12.66 8.55
CA SER A 361 2.29 -13.76 7.63
C SER A 361 3.56 -13.54 6.81
N ALA A 362 4.11 -14.65 6.30
CA ALA A 362 5.31 -14.62 5.47
C ALA A 362 5.11 -13.77 4.21
N TRP A 363 4.00 -13.98 3.49
CA TRP A 363 3.75 -13.32 2.22
C TRP A 363 3.44 -11.85 2.38
N TYR A 364 2.72 -11.46 3.44
CA TYR A 364 2.53 -10.06 3.78
C TYR A 364 3.88 -9.37 4.07
N LEU A 365 4.74 -9.98 4.88
CA LEU A 365 6.07 -9.43 5.21
C LEU A 365 7.01 -9.39 3.99
N ILE A 366 6.94 -10.37 3.08
CA ILE A 366 7.71 -10.35 1.83
C ILE A 366 7.30 -9.17 0.96
N MET A 367 6.00 -9.00 0.71
CA MET A 367 5.46 -7.95 -0.13
C MET A 367 5.72 -6.56 0.46
N MET A 368 5.40 -6.39 1.75
CA MET A 368 5.68 -5.16 2.50
C MET A 368 7.20 -4.85 2.54
N GLY A 369 8.03 -5.89 2.67
CA GLY A 369 9.48 -5.80 2.64
C GLY A 369 10.04 -5.39 1.28
N ALA A 370 9.50 -5.92 0.19
CA ALA A 370 9.87 -5.55 -1.17
C ALA A 370 9.51 -4.08 -1.45
N GLU A 371 8.33 -3.67 -1.03
CA GLU A 371 7.78 -2.34 -1.24
C GLU A 371 8.55 -1.28 -0.42
N MET A 372 8.58 -1.40 0.91
CA MET A 372 9.35 -0.49 1.77
C MET A 372 10.86 -0.59 1.54
N GLY A 373 11.36 -1.79 1.26
CA GLY A 373 12.77 -2.02 0.96
C GLY A 373 13.22 -1.29 -0.29
N SER A 374 12.40 -1.24 -1.33
CA SER A 374 12.69 -0.47 -2.55
C SER A 374 12.85 1.03 -2.28
N LEU A 375 12.00 1.60 -1.41
CA LEU A 375 12.08 3.00 -1.01
C LEU A 375 13.35 3.32 -0.22
N VAL A 376 13.82 2.36 0.60
CA VAL A 376 15.12 2.48 1.26
C VAL A 376 16.26 2.38 0.26
N VAL A 377 16.19 1.50 -0.73
CA VAL A 377 17.19 1.41 -1.81
C VAL A 377 17.29 2.73 -2.58
N PHE A 378 16.16 3.40 -2.85
CA PHE A 378 16.17 4.74 -3.44
C PHE A 378 16.87 5.75 -2.53
N ARG A 379 16.61 5.71 -1.22
CA ARG A 379 17.30 6.58 -0.24
C ARG A 379 18.81 6.31 -0.18
N ILE A 380 19.23 5.05 -0.22
CA ILE A 380 20.66 4.65 -0.20
C ILE A 380 21.45 5.32 -1.34
N ARG A 381 20.80 5.51 -2.51
CA ARG A 381 21.40 6.17 -3.68
C ARG A 381 21.58 7.68 -3.48
N GLU A 382 20.74 8.32 -2.68
CA GLU A 382 20.78 9.77 -2.42
C GLU A 382 21.67 10.15 -1.23
N VAL A 383 21.82 9.24 -0.26
CA VAL A 383 22.60 9.49 0.96
C VAL A 383 24.08 9.69 0.65
N LYS A 384 24.63 10.80 1.14
CA LYS A 384 26.04 11.19 0.94
C LYS A 384 26.99 10.54 1.96
N VAL A 385 26.50 10.24 3.16
CA VAL A 385 27.32 9.75 4.27
C VAL A 385 27.48 8.24 4.19
N ARG A 386 28.72 7.76 4.04
CA ARG A 386 29.04 6.31 3.93
C ARG A 386 28.56 5.51 5.14
N GLU A 387 28.69 6.02 6.36
CA GLU A 387 28.21 5.33 7.57
C GLU A 387 26.69 5.12 7.53
N THR A 388 25.92 6.13 7.11
CA THR A 388 24.47 6.03 6.95
C THR A 388 24.11 5.03 5.85
N ARG A 389 24.85 5.03 4.73
CA ARG A 389 24.64 4.08 3.63
C ARG A 389 24.83 2.62 4.06
N VAL A 390 25.91 2.33 4.78
CA VAL A 390 26.19 0.99 5.34
C VAL A 390 25.09 0.59 6.32
N ARG A 391 24.66 1.51 7.20
CA ARG A 391 23.58 1.23 8.15
C ARG A 391 22.27 0.87 7.45
N LEU A 392 21.84 1.65 6.46
CA LEU A 392 20.61 1.37 5.70
C LEU A 392 20.69 0.01 4.97
N THR A 393 21.88 -0.34 4.47
CA THR A 393 22.11 -1.67 3.87
C THR A 393 21.99 -2.78 4.91
N LEU A 394 22.61 -2.62 6.08
CA LEU A 394 22.48 -3.57 7.20
C LEU A 394 21.04 -3.71 7.68
N MET A 395 20.27 -2.62 7.68
CA MET A 395 18.85 -2.63 8.03
C MET A 395 18.03 -3.47 7.06
N LEU A 396 18.25 -3.32 5.75
CA LEU A 396 17.58 -4.15 4.73
C LEU A 396 17.94 -5.63 4.87
N LEU A 397 19.23 -5.93 5.08
CA LEU A 397 19.69 -7.30 5.30
C LEU A 397 19.11 -7.88 6.59
N ALA A 398 19.02 -7.09 7.66
CA ALA A 398 18.43 -7.52 8.92
C ALA A 398 16.92 -7.79 8.78
N TYR A 399 16.18 -6.95 8.04
CA TYR A 399 14.77 -7.21 7.75
C TYR A 399 14.60 -8.51 6.96
N PHE A 400 15.33 -8.66 5.85
CA PHE A 400 15.25 -9.87 5.03
C PHE A 400 15.65 -11.13 5.79
N ALA A 401 16.74 -11.10 6.55
CA ALA A 401 17.21 -12.25 7.32
C ALA A 401 16.28 -12.58 8.49
N TYR A 402 15.93 -11.60 9.32
CA TYR A 402 15.26 -11.85 10.61
C TYR A 402 13.73 -11.80 10.55
N ALA A 403 13.13 -11.13 9.56
CA ALA A 403 11.67 -11.06 9.44
C ALA A 403 11.12 -12.04 8.39
N VAL A 404 11.93 -12.43 7.40
CA VAL A 404 11.46 -13.22 6.25
C VAL A 404 12.20 -14.56 6.17
N LEU A 405 13.49 -14.54 5.84
CA LEU A 405 14.24 -15.76 5.48
C LEU A 405 14.32 -16.76 6.64
N LEU A 406 14.82 -16.33 7.80
CA LEU A 406 15.08 -17.26 8.90
C LEU A 406 13.79 -17.79 9.54
N PRO A 407 12.77 -16.96 9.87
CA PRO A 407 11.55 -17.46 10.51
C PRO A 407 10.70 -18.37 9.64
N TYR A 408 10.67 -18.15 8.32
CA TYR A 408 9.72 -18.84 7.45
C TYR A 408 10.34 -19.91 6.54
N PHE A 409 11.63 -19.81 6.22
CA PHE A 409 12.23 -20.69 5.21
C PHE A 409 13.43 -21.51 5.69
N VAL A 410 14.08 -21.12 6.79
CA VAL A 410 15.31 -21.79 7.25
C VAL A 410 15.11 -22.51 8.58
N ILE A 411 14.46 -21.86 9.55
CA ILE A 411 14.33 -22.39 10.90
C ILE A 411 12.94 -23.00 11.08
N PRO A 412 12.84 -24.28 11.50
CA PRO A 412 11.55 -24.88 11.84
C PRO A 412 10.83 -24.11 12.94
N SER A 413 9.51 -23.99 12.82
CA SER A 413 8.68 -23.24 13.78
C SER A 413 8.78 -23.76 15.23
N SER A 414 9.06 -25.05 15.41
CA SER A 414 9.28 -25.67 16.73
C SER A 414 10.57 -25.20 17.43
N GLU A 415 11.59 -24.80 16.67
CA GLU A 415 12.89 -24.39 17.19
C GLU A 415 13.00 -22.86 17.35
N LEU A 416 12.19 -22.09 16.62
CA LEU A 416 12.18 -20.63 16.67
C LEU A 416 12.11 -20.06 18.10
N PRO A 417 11.23 -20.53 19.00
CA PRO A 417 11.13 -20.02 20.37
C PRO A 417 12.42 -20.05 21.18
N ASN A 418 13.30 -21.02 20.90
CA ASN A 418 14.56 -21.23 21.60
C ASN A 418 15.69 -20.34 21.08
N ILE A 419 15.58 -19.80 19.87
CA ILE A 419 16.66 -19.10 19.19
C ILE A 419 16.64 -17.60 19.55
N PRO A 420 17.67 -17.09 20.23
CA PRO A 420 17.76 -15.66 20.54
C PRO A 420 17.75 -14.81 19.26
N PHE A 421 17.26 -13.57 19.36
CA PHE A 421 17.19 -12.54 18.30
C PHE A 421 16.29 -12.81 17.11
N VAL A 422 16.22 -14.05 16.65
CA VAL A 422 15.45 -14.44 15.46
C VAL A 422 14.03 -14.80 15.89
N GLY A 423 13.88 -15.75 16.81
CA GLY A 423 12.57 -16.09 17.36
C GLY A 423 11.97 -14.99 18.22
N GLN A 424 12.80 -14.27 18.98
CA GLN A 424 12.32 -13.24 19.92
C GLN A 424 12.61 -11.80 19.44
N ALA A 425 12.67 -11.59 18.11
CA ALA A 425 13.12 -10.35 17.48
C ALA A 425 12.39 -9.08 17.97
N MET A 426 11.14 -9.23 18.40
CA MET A 426 10.24 -8.14 18.77
C MET A 426 9.85 -8.15 20.27
N GLY A 427 10.53 -8.98 21.08
CA GLY A 427 10.38 -9.02 22.54
C GLY A 427 9.49 -10.17 23.04
N ILE A 428 8.86 -9.96 24.20
CA ILE A 428 8.05 -10.98 24.89
C ILE A 428 6.81 -11.34 24.04
N GLY A 429 6.54 -12.64 23.89
CA GLY A 429 5.36 -13.15 23.18
C GLY A 429 5.50 -13.21 21.66
N THR A 430 6.70 -12.93 21.10
CA THR A 430 6.91 -12.83 19.64
C THR A 430 6.56 -14.11 18.89
N VAL A 431 7.01 -15.27 19.38
CA VAL A 431 6.82 -16.58 18.72
C VAL A 431 6.29 -17.66 19.66
N SER A 432 6.26 -17.42 20.98
CA SER A 432 5.90 -18.44 21.96
C SER A 432 5.35 -17.84 23.25
N PRO A 433 4.58 -18.63 24.03
CA PRO A 433 4.27 -18.31 25.42
C PRO A 433 5.54 -18.11 26.25
N VAL A 434 5.39 -17.43 27.39
CA VAL A 434 6.45 -17.27 28.39
C VAL A 434 6.57 -18.56 29.20
N ALA A 435 7.27 -19.56 28.67
CA ALA A 435 7.49 -20.83 29.35
C ALA A 435 8.94 -20.98 29.84
N PRO A 436 9.19 -21.75 30.93
CA PRO A 436 10.55 -22.09 31.36
C PRO A 436 11.43 -22.67 30.25
N ALA A 437 10.83 -23.48 29.36
CA ALA A 437 11.51 -24.08 28.21
C ALA A 437 12.12 -23.03 27.25
N PHE A 438 11.48 -21.88 27.11
CA PHE A 438 11.88 -20.80 26.18
C PHE A 438 12.60 -19.64 26.87
N ALA A 439 12.84 -19.74 28.18
CA ALA A 439 13.45 -18.68 28.97
C ALA A 439 14.85 -18.30 28.46
N PHE A 440 15.61 -19.29 27.96
CA PHE A 440 16.94 -19.06 27.40
C PHE A 440 16.89 -18.11 26.20
N GLY A 441 16.02 -18.37 25.22
CA GLY A 441 15.83 -17.53 24.04
C GLY A 441 15.41 -16.11 24.40
N LEU A 442 14.45 -15.97 25.31
CA LEU A 442 13.89 -14.69 25.74
C LEU A 442 14.92 -13.83 26.49
N VAL A 443 15.53 -14.37 27.55
CA VAL A 443 16.48 -13.62 28.39
C VAL A 443 17.73 -13.22 27.60
N THR A 444 18.26 -14.16 26.81
CA THR A 444 19.48 -13.92 26.00
C THR A 444 19.25 -12.82 24.96
N THR A 445 18.05 -12.75 24.38
CA THR A 445 17.68 -11.68 23.43
C THR A 445 17.70 -10.30 24.09
N TYR A 446 17.09 -10.17 25.28
CA TYR A 446 17.10 -8.91 26.04
C TYR A 446 18.51 -8.53 26.48
N LEU A 447 19.32 -9.50 26.93
CA LEU A 447 20.69 -9.25 27.35
C LEU A 447 21.55 -8.72 26.20
N ILE A 448 21.46 -9.33 25.01
CA ILE A 448 22.36 -8.94 23.94
C ILE A 448 21.92 -7.64 23.27
N TYR A 449 20.61 -7.41 23.07
CA TYR A 449 20.16 -6.07 22.61
C TYR A 449 20.41 -5.00 23.66
N GLY A 450 20.30 -5.33 24.96
CA GLY A 450 20.73 -4.46 26.05
C GLY A 450 22.22 -4.11 25.95
N ALA A 451 23.09 -5.10 25.77
CA ALA A 451 24.53 -4.88 25.59
C ALA A 451 24.84 -4.05 24.34
N LEU A 452 24.22 -4.37 23.20
CA LEU A 452 24.37 -3.60 21.96
C LEU A 452 23.89 -2.15 22.14
N SER A 453 22.78 -1.94 22.84
CA SER A 453 22.26 -0.61 23.12
C SER A 453 23.15 0.16 24.12
N LEU A 454 23.77 -0.52 25.07
CA LEU A 454 24.77 0.08 25.95
C LEU A 454 25.99 0.57 25.15
N LEU A 455 26.46 -0.24 24.19
CA LEU A 455 27.69 0.01 23.43
C LEU A 455 27.50 1.02 22.28
N PHE A 456 26.43 0.85 21.49
CA PHE A 456 26.18 1.59 20.26
C PHE A 456 24.94 2.48 20.33
N GLY A 457 24.16 2.38 21.39
CA GLY A 457 22.90 3.10 21.56
C GLY A 457 21.71 2.40 20.93
N SER A 458 20.55 3.03 21.07
CA SER A 458 19.27 2.58 20.50
C SER A 458 19.31 2.40 18.98
N ARG A 459 20.33 2.91 18.29
CA ARG A 459 20.55 2.71 16.85
C ARG A 459 20.68 1.24 16.46
N ALA A 460 21.25 0.41 17.32
CA ALA A 460 21.44 -1.01 17.03
C ALA A 460 20.09 -1.70 16.81
N LEU A 461 19.09 -1.31 17.60
CA LEU A 461 17.71 -1.79 17.45
C LEU A 461 16.89 -0.92 16.50
N CYS A 462 16.52 0.28 16.95
CA CYS A 462 15.52 1.15 16.32
C CYS A 462 15.92 1.66 14.93
N SER A 463 17.17 1.48 14.51
CA SER A 463 17.66 1.96 13.22
C SER A 463 18.23 0.86 12.32
N VAL A 464 18.51 -0.35 12.85
CA VAL A 464 19.10 -1.46 12.09
C VAL A 464 18.23 -2.70 12.17
N THR A 465 18.07 -3.33 13.34
CA THR A 465 17.44 -4.66 13.41
C THR A 465 15.93 -4.64 13.54
N CYS A 466 15.34 -3.53 14.00
CA CYS A 466 13.89 -3.43 14.13
C CYS A 466 13.22 -3.45 12.75
N THR A 467 12.23 -4.31 12.55
CA THR A 467 11.50 -4.38 11.27
C THR A 467 10.81 -3.06 10.92
N ALA A 468 10.33 -2.34 11.93
CA ALA A 468 9.75 -1.00 11.78
C ALA A 468 10.76 0.03 11.24
N ALA A 469 12.06 -0.19 11.44
CA ALA A 469 13.09 0.73 10.95
C ALA A 469 13.07 0.81 9.41
N THR A 470 12.84 -0.32 8.73
CA THR A 470 12.74 -0.39 7.26
C THR A 470 11.58 0.45 6.74
N MET A 471 10.43 0.41 7.42
CA MET A 471 9.24 1.14 6.98
C MET A 471 9.38 2.66 7.17
N TYR A 472 9.97 3.11 8.28
CA TYR A 472 10.09 4.55 8.54
C TYR A 472 11.25 5.23 7.81
N GLN A 473 12.30 4.49 7.41
CA GLN A 473 13.50 5.07 6.82
C GLN A 473 13.47 5.14 5.28
N GLY A 474 12.43 4.66 4.60
CA GLY A 474 12.25 4.86 3.16
C GLY A 474 12.08 6.33 2.77
N THR A 475 12.33 6.67 1.49
CA THR A 475 12.23 8.05 0.97
C THR A 475 10.89 8.73 1.29
N PHE A 476 9.77 8.10 0.95
CA PHE A 476 8.43 8.65 1.14
C PHE A 476 8.10 8.92 2.61
N TYR A 477 8.29 7.91 3.48
CA TYR A 477 8.00 8.03 4.92
C TYR A 477 8.96 8.98 5.64
N ASP A 478 10.20 9.11 5.19
CA ASP A 478 11.14 10.07 5.76
C ASP A 478 10.64 11.51 5.62
N VAL A 479 10.02 11.86 4.49
CA VAL A 479 9.49 13.21 4.26
C VAL A 479 8.28 13.51 5.15
N MET A 480 7.53 12.48 5.56
CA MET A 480 6.39 12.63 6.47
C MET A 480 6.76 13.16 7.86
N LYS A 481 8.05 13.22 8.22
CA LYS A 481 8.49 13.85 9.49
C LYS A 481 8.08 15.32 9.61
N SER A 482 7.68 15.98 8.52
CA SER A 482 7.04 17.30 8.59
C SER A 482 5.76 17.30 9.43
N PHE A 483 5.00 16.19 9.43
CA PHE A 483 3.77 16.05 10.23
C PHE A 483 4.01 16.16 11.73
N ASN A 484 5.21 15.84 12.22
CA ASN A 484 5.61 16.06 13.62
C ASN A 484 5.41 17.53 14.06
N ARG A 485 5.43 18.47 13.11
CA ARG A 485 5.43 19.91 13.37
C ARG A 485 4.20 20.62 12.85
N THR A 486 3.57 20.11 11.80
CA THR A 486 2.37 20.73 11.23
C THR A 486 1.11 20.35 12.00
N THR A 487 1.05 19.15 12.59
CA THR A 487 -0.16 18.65 13.24
C THR A 487 -0.26 19.08 14.71
N LYS A 488 -1.48 19.11 15.25
CA LYS A 488 -1.71 19.47 16.66
C LYS A 488 -1.14 18.43 17.63
N MET A 489 -1.28 17.14 17.31
CA MET A 489 -0.84 16.05 18.17
C MET A 489 0.67 15.82 18.06
N GLY A 490 1.25 15.82 16.85
CA GLY A 490 2.70 15.71 16.66
C GLY A 490 3.48 16.78 17.41
N ARG A 491 2.99 18.04 17.40
CA ARG A 491 3.62 19.14 18.15
C ARG A 491 3.70 18.90 19.65
N LYS A 492 2.74 18.18 20.25
CA LYS A 492 2.74 17.85 21.68
C LYS A 492 3.79 16.79 22.04
N LEU A 493 4.29 16.03 21.06
CA LEU A 493 5.25 14.94 21.26
C LEU A 493 6.72 15.37 21.02
N LEU A 494 6.94 16.60 20.55
CA LEU A 494 8.26 17.16 20.25
C LEU A 494 9.17 17.30 21.49
N GLY A 495 10.47 17.30 21.22
CA GLY A 495 11.53 17.51 22.19
C GLY A 495 12.02 16.22 22.87
N SER A 496 13.20 16.30 23.46
CA SER A 496 13.89 15.18 24.12
C SER A 496 13.23 14.68 25.41
N ARG A 497 12.38 15.52 26.04
CA ARG A 497 11.76 15.22 27.34
C ARG A 497 10.60 14.25 27.19
N ILE A 498 10.44 13.40 28.19
CA ILE A 498 9.31 12.45 28.28
C ILE A 498 8.02 13.24 28.53
N THR A 499 7.05 13.10 27.63
CA THR A 499 5.74 13.80 27.71
C THR A 499 4.77 13.06 28.63
N LYS A 500 3.68 13.73 29.06
CA LYS A 500 2.62 13.07 29.85
C LYS A 500 2.01 11.89 29.09
N THR A 501 1.73 12.08 27.80
CA THR A 501 1.21 11.04 26.90
C THR A 501 2.14 9.83 26.87
N TYR A 502 3.45 10.06 26.69
CA TYR A 502 4.43 8.97 26.72
C TYR A 502 4.35 8.20 28.03
N LYS A 503 4.34 8.88 29.18
CA LYS A 503 4.28 8.21 30.49
C LYS A 503 3.05 7.31 30.60
N VAL A 504 1.86 7.86 30.33
CA VAL A 504 0.59 7.11 30.44
C VAL A 504 0.60 5.87 29.54
N VAL A 505 0.92 6.04 28.26
CA VAL A 505 0.94 4.92 27.30
C VAL A 505 2.01 3.89 27.68
N SER A 506 3.23 4.34 27.99
CA SER A 506 4.31 3.43 28.38
C SER A 506 3.99 2.62 29.63
N THR A 507 3.36 3.24 30.63
CA THR A 507 2.96 2.57 31.87
C THR A 507 1.87 1.55 31.60
N LEU A 508 0.85 1.88 30.79
CA LEU A 508 -0.19 0.93 30.41
C LEU A 508 0.38 -0.28 29.66
N VAL A 509 1.27 -0.06 28.70
CA VAL A 509 1.92 -1.12 27.93
C VAL A 509 2.78 -2.02 28.82
N TRP A 510 3.56 -1.46 29.74
CA TRP A 510 4.39 -2.27 30.65
C TRP A 510 3.54 -3.05 31.66
N ILE A 511 2.48 -2.45 32.21
CA ILE A 511 1.57 -3.14 33.13
C ILE A 511 0.88 -4.30 32.41
N SER A 512 0.36 -4.08 31.20
CA SER A 512 -0.29 -5.14 30.43
C SER A 512 0.67 -6.28 30.09
N LEU A 513 1.90 -5.97 29.67
CA LEU A 513 2.92 -6.98 29.35
C LEU A 513 3.37 -7.77 30.57
N VAL A 514 3.59 -7.12 31.72
CA VAL A 514 3.97 -7.82 32.95
C VAL A 514 2.84 -8.72 33.42
N ALA A 515 1.58 -8.25 33.37
CA ALA A 515 0.42 -9.07 33.71
C ALA A 515 0.28 -10.27 32.77
N ALA A 516 0.34 -10.06 31.45
CA ALA A 516 0.24 -11.12 30.45
C ALA A 516 1.40 -12.13 30.54
N ALA A 517 2.64 -11.66 30.73
CA ALA A 517 3.80 -12.54 30.91
C ALA A 517 3.70 -13.37 32.18
N THR A 518 3.17 -12.81 33.27
CA THR A 518 2.96 -13.54 34.53
C THR A 518 1.88 -14.60 34.36
N VAL A 519 0.76 -14.25 33.72
CA VAL A 519 -0.31 -15.20 33.40
C VAL A 519 0.21 -16.33 32.51
N SER A 520 0.91 -15.99 31.44
CA SER A 520 1.52 -16.95 30.50
C SER A 520 2.48 -17.91 31.21
N TYR A 521 3.34 -17.39 32.11
CA TYR A 521 4.25 -18.21 32.91
C TYR A 521 3.52 -19.16 33.86
N LEU A 522 2.52 -18.67 34.59
CA LEU A 522 1.72 -19.51 35.50
C LEU A 522 0.91 -20.56 34.73
N ASN A 523 0.44 -20.23 33.52
CA ASN A 523 -0.25 -21.16 32.64
C ASN A 523 0.69 -22.27 32.15
N SER A 524 1.88 -21.90 31.67
CA SER A 524 2.90 -22.86 31.20
C SER A 524 3.40 -23.82 32.28
N THR A 525 3.35 -23.41 33.56
CA THR A 525 3.73 -24.24 34.70
C THR A 525 2.56 -25.04 35.29
N GLY A 526 1.38 -24.98 34.66
CA GLY A 526 0.18 -25.71 35.08
C GLY A 526 -0.46 -25.21 36.38
N ARG A 527 -0.12 -24.00 36.85
CA ARG A 527 -0.67 -23.42 38.09
C ARG A 527 -2.02 -22.73 37.90
N ILE A 528 -2.27 -22.23 36.70
CA ILE A 528 -3.55 -21.66 36.27
C ILE A 528 -3.86 -22.17 34.85
N ASN A 529 -5.10 -22.04 34.40
CA ASN A 529 -5.49 -22.30 33.02
C ASN A 529 -6.28 -21.10 32.45
N LEU A 530 -5.59 -19.96 32.34
CA LEU A 530 -6.20 -18.71 31.86
C LEU A 530 -5.66 -18.39 30.46
N THR A 531 -6.52 -18.52 29.47
CA THR A 531 -6.27 -18.26 28.05
C THR A 531 -7.24 -17.22 27.53
N VAL A 532 -6.83 -16.44 26.52
CA VAL A 532 -7.72 -15.52 25.79
C VAL A 532 -8.32 -16.28 24.62
N TYR A 533 -9.56 -16.77 24.76
CA TYR A 533 -10.25 -17.57 23.73
C TYR A 533 -9.45 -18.78 23.18
N GLY A 534 -8.57 -19.36 24.00
CA GLY A 534 -7.72 -20.50 23.63
C GLY A 534 -6.28 -20.12 23.30
N GLU A 535 -5.98 -18.83 23.14
CA GLU A 535 -4.62 -18.33 22.92
C GLU A 535 -3.93 -17.97 24.26
N ASP A 536 -2.59 -18.08 24.29
CA ASP A 536 -1.79 -17.61 25.42
C ASP A 536 -1.86 -16.08 25.56
N ALA A 537 -1.97 -15.59 26.80
CA ALA A 537 -2.15 -14.17 27.07
C ALA A 537 -0.98 -13.29 26.58
N ALA A 538 0.26 -13.80 26.60
CA ALA A 538 1.42 -13.04 26.14
C ALA A 538 1.51 -13.00 24.61
N GLN A 539 1.14 -14.10 23.94
CA GLN A 539 1.06 -14.16 22.47
C GLN A 539 -0.04 -13.24 21.93
N PHE A 540 -1.25 -13.31 22.50
CA PHE A 540 -2.35 -12.43 22.12
C PHE A 540 -1.97 -10.95 22.24
N LEU A 541 -1.35 -10.58 23.37
CA LEU A 541 -0.94 -9.20 23.61
C LEU A 541 0.18 -8.74 22.66
N TYR A 542 1.08 -9.65 22.27
CA TYR A 542 2.07 -9.39 21.22
C TYR A 542 1.40 -9.14 19.87
N SER A 543 0.53 -10.04 19.43
CA SER A 543 -0.26 -9.92 18.19
C SER A 543 -1.03 -8.59 18.16
N PHE A 544 -1.71 -8.25 19.26
CA PHE A 544 -2.41 -6.97 19.39
C PHE A 544 -1.50 -5.75 19.26
N TYR A 545 -0.32 -5.72 19.90
CA TYR A 545 0.55 -4.55 19.84
C TYR A 545 1.32 -4.42 18.53
N PHE A 546 1.88 -5.51 18.01
CA PHE A 546 2.82 -5.47 16.87
C PHE A 546 2.19 -5.84 15.54
N ASN A 547 1.19 -6.73 15.53
CA ASN A 547 0.53 -7.14 14.28
C ASN A 547 -0.76 -6.35 14.03
N PHE A 548 -1.34 -5.70 15.05
CA PHE A 548 -2.53 -4.85 14.90
C PHE A 548 -2.26 -3.36 15.16
N LEU A 549 -1.99 -2.98 16.41
CA LEU A 549 -1.92 -1.56 16.83
C LEU A 549 -0.77 -0.81 16.15
N TRP A 550 0.33 -1.51 15.86
CA TRP A 550 1.48 -0.90 15.19
C TRP A 550 1.15 -0.38 13.79
N TYR A 551 0.42 -1.16 12.99
CA TYR A 551 -0.04 -0.73 11.65
C TYR A 551 -1.06 0.40 11.74
N ILE A 552 -1.92 0.41 12.77
CA ILE A 552 -2.81 1.56 13.03
C ILE A 552 -2.00 2.82 13.29
N VAL A 553 -0.95 2.73 14.11
CA VAL A 553 -0.04 3.85 14.37
C VAL A 553 0.72 4.28 13.11
N PHE A 554 1.03 3.35 12.21
CA PHE A 554 1.63 3.65 10.91
C PHE A 554 0.66 4.43 10.01
N MET A 555 -0.60 4.01 9.90
CA MET A 555 -1.63 4.75 9.17
C MET A 555 -1.88 6.14 9.78
N LEU A 556 -1.76 6.29 11.09
CA LEU A 556 -1.96 7.55 11.82
C LEU A 556 -0.79 8.54 11.76
N ILE A 557 0.31 8.25 11.06
CA ILE A 557 1.46 9.17 10.88
C ILE A 557 1.04 10.61 10.52
N PRO A 558 0.05 10.85 9.62
CA PRO A 558 -0.37 12.21 9.27
C PRO A 558 -0.97 13.00 10.44
N PHE A 559 -1.28 12.37 11.58
CA PHE A 559 -1.81 13.02 12.76
C PHE A 559 -0.83 12.98 13.94
N ILE A 560 -0.26 11.82 14.27
CA ILE A 560 0.64 11.65 15.42
C ILE A 560 2.09 12.04 15.10
N GLY A 561 2.47 12.02 13.82
CA GLY A 561 3.86 12.16 13.38
C GLY A 561 4.56 10.81 13.08
N THR A 562 5.77 10.88 12.55
CA THR A 562 6.61 9.69 12.27
C THR A 562 7.18 9.09 13.55
N TYR A 563 7.53 7.81 13.51
CA TYR A 563 8.03 7.08 14.69
C TYR A 563 7.10 7.17 15.90
N GLY A 564 5.78 7.11 15.66
CA GLY A 564 4.74 7.09 16.69
C GLY A 564 5.02 6.05 17.77
N CYS A 565 5.45 4.85 17.39
CA CYS A 565 5.83 3.76 18.30
C CYS A 565 6.81 4.18 19.42
N VAL A 566 7.77 5.07 19.11
CA VAL A 566 8.76 5.59 20.05
C VAL A 566 8.28 6.87 20.73
N THR A 567 7.68 7.79 19.98
CA THR A 567 7.31 9.11 20.50
C THR A 567 6.11 9.05 21.45
N THR A 568 5.22 8.08 21.28
CA THR A 568 4.09 7.80 22.19
C THR A 568 4.45 6.81 23.30
N GLY A 569 5.56 6.08 23.21
CA GLY A 569 5.93 5.04 24.18
C GLY A 569 5.12 3.76 24.06
N MET A 570 4.57 3.47 22.88
CA MET A 570 3.80 2.24 22.63
C MET A 570 4.71 1.01 22.44
N CYS A 571 5.89 1.17 21.83
CA CYS A 571 6.80 0.05 21.59
C CYS A 571 7.65 -0.26 22.82
N HIS A 572 7.25 -1.27 23.60
CA HIS A 572 7.98 -1.71 24.80
C HIS A 572 9.44 -2.09 24.51
N TRP A 573 9.67 -2.77 23.38
CA TRP A 573 10.98 -3.21 22.96
C TRP A 573 11.93 -2.04 22.67
N GLY A 574 11.43 -1.01 21.99
CA GLY A 574 12.14 0.24 21.76
C GLY A 574 12.40 1.01 23.05
N MET A 575 11.44 1.03 23.98
CA MET A 575 11.59 1.69 25.28
C MET A 575 12.74 1.10 26.09
N THR A 576 12.80 -0.22 26.25
CA THR A 576 13.90 -0.89 26.98
C THR A 576 15.26 -0.47 26.44
N ASN A 577 15.40 -0.53 25.12
CA ASN A 577 16.65 -0.17 24.45
C ASN A 577 16.98 1.32 24.60
N GLN A 578 16.00 2.21 24.58
CA GLN A 578 16.20 3.64 24.78
C GLN A 578 16.65 3.99 26.21
N TRP A 579 16.11 3.31 27.21
CA TRP A 579 16.54 3.45 28.60
C TRP A 579 17.99 3.01 28.76
N ILE A 580 18.37 1.86 28.21
CA ILE A 580 19.75 1.35 28.28
C ILE A 580 20.72 2.24 27.49
N SER A 581 20.34 2.70 26.31
CA SER A 581 21.14 3.64 25.50
C SER A 581 21.44 4.94 26.25
N ARG A 582 20.46 5.43 27.03
CA ARG A 582 20.63 6.60 27.87
C ARG A 582 21.54 6.37 29.08
N LEU A 583 21.87 5.12 29.43
CA LEU A 583 22.89 4.78 30.42
C LEU A 583 24.26 4.48 29.78
N GLY A 584 24.29 3.95 28.56
CA GLY A 584 25.51 3.52 27.85
C GLY A 584 26.47 4.60 27.33
N PHE A 585 27.23 4.28 26.27
CA PHE A 585 28.23 5.18 25.70
C PHE A 585 27.66 6.14 24.64
N PHE A 586 26.48 5.83 24.11
CA PHE A 586 25.95 6.53 22.94
C PHE A 586 25.47 7.95 23.25
N ARG A 587 25.95 8.89 22.43
CA ARG A 587 25.53 10.30 22.40
C ARG A 587 25.90 10.92 21.06
N LEU A 588 25.23 12.01 20.70
CA LEU A 588 25.66 12.84 19.58
C LEU A 588 26.59 13.93 20.13
N LYS A 589 27.76 14.11 19.51
CA LYS A 589 28.70 15.18 19.86
C LYS A 589 28.89 16.13 18.70
N VAL A 590 29.27 17.36 19.01
CA VAL A 590 29.71 18.36 18.01
C VAL A 590 31.21 18.54 18.05
N LYS A 591 31.83 18.82 16.90
CA LYS A 591 33.27 19.09 16.82
C LYS A 591 33.59 20.46 17.42
N ASP A 592 32.79 21.46 17.08
CA ASP A 592 32.92 22.82 17.59
C ASP A 592 31.55 23.41 17.99
N ARG A 593 31.46 23.94 19.21
CA ARG A 593 30.24 24.58 19.72
C ARG A 593 29.98 25.92 19.03
N ASN A 594 31.01 26.66 18.66
CA ASN A 594 30.87 27.99 18.04
C ASN A 594 30.22 27.89 16.66
N THR A 595 30.55 26.86 15.90
CA THR A 595 29.88 26.52 14.63
C THR A 595 28.37 26.30 14.82
N CYS A 596 27.94 25.66 15.92
CA CYS A 596 26.51 25.49 16.22
C CYS A 596 25.82 26.80 16.64
N ILE A 597 26.52 27.69 17.35
CA ILE A 597 26.00 29.01 17.74
C ILE A 597 25.74 29.87 16.50
N LYS A 598 26.70 29.86 15.56
CA LYS A 598 26.64 30.63 14.32
C LYS A 598 25.72 30.05 13.25
N CYS A 599 25.24 28.81 13.41
CA CYS A 599 24.40 28.13 12.43
C CYS A 599 22.98 28.74 12.39
N PRO A 600 22.57 29.38 11.27
CA PRO A 600 21.28 30.06 11.19
C PRO A 600 20.12 29.09 10.98
N THR A 601 20.33 28.00 10.23
CA THR A 601 19.23 27.14 9.76
C THR A 601 18.80 26.09 10.79
N LYS A 602 19.75 25.58 11.60
CA LYS A 602 19.55 24.52 12.59
C LYS A 602 18.81 23.30 12.01
N ASP A 603 19.18 22.92 10.78
CA ASP A 603 18.52 21.88 9.99
C ASP A 603 18.49 20.51 10.69
N CYS A 604 19.47 20.23 11.55
CA CYS A 604 19.53 19.02 12.37
C CYS A 604 18.26 18.80 13.21
N SER A 605 17.61 19.86 13.69
CA SER A 605 16.33 19.76 14.40
C SER A 605 15.18 19.37 13.48
N LYS A 606 15.20 19.86 12.23
CA LYS A 606 14.16 19.66 11.20
C LYS A 606 14.22 18.28 10.59
N ALA A 607 15.43 17.75 10.44
CA ALA A 607 15.64 16.43 9.90
C ALA A 607 15.34 15.30 10.89
N CYS A 608 15.25 15.59 12.20
CA CYS A 608 15.08 14.56 13.22
C CYS A 608 13.67 13.91 13.15
N PRO A 609 13.57 12.60 12.82
CA PRO A 609 12.28 11.98 12.54
C PRO A 609 11.47 11.66 13.80
N VAL A 610 12.10 11.68 14.97
CA VAL A 610 11.45 11.57 16.31
C VAL A 610 11.18 12.94 16.94
N GLY A 611 11.47 14.04 16.24
CA GLY A 611 11.11 15.38 16.68
C GLY A 611 11.92 15.93 17.86
N ASN A 612 13.20 15.54 18.03
CA ASN A 612 14.09 16.13 19.06
C ASN A 612 14.51 17.57 18.71
N THR A 613 13.60 18.53 18.90
CA THR A 613 13.77 19.93 18.49
C THR A 613 14.71 20.74 19.38
N ASP A 614 14.94 20.31 20.62
CA ASP A 614 15.83 20.95 21.60
C ASP A 614 17.32 20.58 21.42
N MET A 615 17.61 19.65 20.51
CA MET A 615 18.96 19.18 20.20
C MET A 615 19.98 20.30 19.89
N PRO A 616 19.68 21.33 19.07
CA PRO A 616 20.61 22.44 18.84
C PRO A 616 20.97 23.19 20.13
N GLY A 617 20.00 23.38 21.03
CA GLY A 617 20.24 24.05 22.32
C GLY A 617 21.20 23.27 23.21
N GLN A 618 21.10 21.93 23.22
CA GLN A 618 22.01 21.07 23.97
C GLN A 618 23.42 21.06 23.37
N PHE A 619 23.56 21.04 22.04
CA PHE A 619 24.86 21.17 21.39
C PHE A 619 25.55 22.50 21.75
N ILE A 620 24.80 23.59 21.75
CA ILE A 620 25.32 24.91 22.12
C ILE A 620 25.73 24.93 23.60
N ALA A 621 24.92 24.36 24.50
CA ALA A 621 25.15 24.42 25.94
C ALA A 621 26.22 23.44 26.45
N LYS A 622 26.28 22.22 25.90
CA LYS A 622 27.09 21.11 26.45
C LYS A 622 28.10 20.53 25.46
N GLY A 623 27.99 20.83 24.17
CA GLY A 623 28.77 20.16 23.12
C GLY A 623 28.31 18.72 22.81
N GLU A 624 27.26 18.24 23.49
CA GLU A 624 26.72 16.90 23.31
C GLU A 624 25.20 16.88 23.50
N PHE A 625 24.55 15.91 22.86
CA PHE A 625 23.12 15.65 22.97
C PHE A 625 22.88 14.19 23.34
N ARG A 626 22.05 14.00 24.38
CA ARG A 626 21.66 12.69 24.88
C ARG A 626 20.19 12.69 25.25
N ALA A 627 19.41 11.79 24.67
CA ALA A 627 17.98 11.69 24.91
C ALA A 627 17.51 10.24 24.78
N SER A 628 16.55 9.84 25.63
CA SER A 628 15.91 8.51 25.52
C SER A 628 15.17 8.36 24.19
N LYS A 629 14.50 9.41 23.72
CA LYS A 629 13.82 9.39 22.41
C LYS A 629 14.77 9.34 21.21
N CYS A 630 16.09 9.52 21.38
CA CYS A 630 17.01 9.42 20.27
C CYS A 630 17.08 7.96 19.81
N ILE A 631 16.84 7.70 18.53
CA ILE A 631 16.89 6.37 17.90
C ILE A 631 18.10 6.18 16.99
N GLY A 632 18.96 7.19 16.87
CA GLY A 632 20.23 7.09 16.16
C GLY A 632 20.17 6.94 14.63
N VAL A 633 19.09 7.37 13.97
CA VAL A 633 18.96 7.37 12.48
C VAL A 633 19.93 8.32 11.78
N GLY A 634 20.55 9.27 12.47
CA GLY A 634 21.61 10.09 11.86
C GLY A 634 21.16 11.13 10.82
N ASP A 635 19.87 11.32 10.60
CA ASP A 635 19.36 12.41 9.74
C ASP A 635 19.86 13.78 10.18
N CYS A 636 20.08 13.97 11.48
CA CYS A 636 20.64 15.20 12.04
C CYS A 636 22.14 15.36 11.73
N VAL A 637 22.87 14.26 11.57
CA VAL A 637 24.29 14.24 11.16
C VAL A 637 24.39 14.57 9.68
N GLU A 638 23.54 13.95 8.86
CA GLU A 638 23.49 14.17 7.40
C GLU A 638 23.03 15.58 7.02
N SER A 639 22.00 16.10 7.70
CA SER A 639 21.47 17.44 7.41
C SER A 639 22.29 18.58 7.97
N CYS A 640 23.38 18.32 8.70
CA CYS A 640 24.23 19.37 9.24
C CYS A 640 25.02 20.05 8.11
N PRO A 641 24.77 21.34 7.79
CA PRO A 641 25.42 22.01 6.66
C PRO A 641 26.94 22.15 6.83
N TYR A 642 27.42 22.12 8.07
CA TYR A 642 28.85 22.22 8.42
C TYR A 642 29.50 20.88 8.73
N GLY A 643 28.79 19.74 8.63
CA GLY A 643 29.32 18.42 9.00
C GLY A 643 29.86 18.36 10.44
N ASN A 644 29.26 19.14 11.34
CA ASN A 644 29.78 19.39 12.69
C ASN A 644 29.31 18.35 13.73
N ILE A 645 28.23 17.61 13.44
CA ILE A 645 27.66 16.59 14.34
C ILE A 645 28.24 15.22 13.97
N TYR A 646 28.57 14.40 14.96
CA TYR A 646 29.00 13.01 14.75
C TYR A 646 28.48 12.08 15.84
N PHE A 647 28.46 10.77 15.53
CA PHE A 647 28.10 9.74 16.48
C PHE A 647 29.27 9.45 17.43
N TYR A 648 28.99 9.50 18.73
CA TYR A 648 29.90 9.05 19.77
C TYR A 648 29.34 7.76 20.40
N ASP A 649 30.14 6.70 20.41
CA ASP A 649 29.81 5.36 20.90
C ASP A 649 31.05 4.67 21.48
N VAL A 650 30.96 3.38 21.84
CA VAL A 650 32.08 2.63 22.42
C VAL A 650 33.36 2.70 21.57
N ARG A 651 33.27 2.77 20.24
CA ARG A 651 34.45 2.82 19.35
C ARG A 651 35.22 4.10 19.57
N ASN A 652 34.52 5.20 19.79
CA ASN A 652 35.11 6.50 20.07
C ASN A 652 35.72 6.53 21.47
N TRP A 653 35.00 5.99 22.46
CA TRP A 653 35.50 5.89 23.83
C TRP A 653 36.78 5.04 23.92
N LEU A 654 36.83 3.89 23.23
CA LEU A 654 38.02 3.05 23.15
C LEU A 654 39.19 3.79 22.49
N ARG A 655 38.95 4.52 21.40
CA ARG A 655 40.01 5.31 20.73
C ARG A 655 40.58 6.39 21.65
N GLU A 656 39.71 7.12 22.36
CA GLU A 656 40.13 8.13 23.35
C GLU A 656 40.98 7.50 24.47
N LYS A 657 40.61 6.31 24.94
CA LYS A 657 41.38 5.57 25.97
C LYS A 657 42.70 5.02 25.47
N LEU A 658 42.78 4.62 24.21
CA LEU A 658 43.99 4.09 23.57
C LEU A 658 44.94 5.19 23.06
N GLY A 659 44.66 6.47 23.35
CA GLY A 659 45.49 7.60 22.92
C GLY A 659 45.47 7.86 21.40
N ALA A 660 44.62 7.16 20.65
CA ALA A 660 44.44 7.37 19.23
C ALA A 660 43.55 8.60 19.01
N LYS A 661 44.08 9.64 18.36
CA LYS A 661 43.27 10.82 18.01
C LYS A 661 42.02 10.38 17.24
N PRO A 662 40.83 10.92 17.57
CA PRO A 662 39.61 10.57 16.88
C PRO A 662 39.73 11.00 15.41
N LYS A 663 39.78 10.02 14.48
CA LYS A 663 39.61 10.29 13.06
C LYS A 663 38.25 10.94 12.87
N THR A 664 38.23 12.24 12.70
CA THR A 664 37.03 12.97 12.32
C THR A 664 36.64 12.50 10.92
N THR A 665 35.35 12.37 10.66
CA THR A 665 34.79 11.91 9.37
C THR A 665 35.30 12.72 8.16
N ALA A 666 35.92 13.88 8.39
CA ALA A 666 36.63 14.67 7.39
C ALA A 666 37.88 13.97 6.84
N GLU A 667 38.67 13.21 7.62
CA GLU A 667 39.80 12.44 7.08
C GLU A 667 39.36 11.25 6.21
N ILE A 668 38.12 10.77 6.39
CA ILE A 668 37.54 9.73 5.54
C ILE A 668 37.04 10.36 4.24
N GLN A 669 36.51 11.59 4.27
CA GLN A 669 36.07 12.31 3.06
C GLN A 669 37.25 12.91 2.26
N LEU A 670 38.31 13.41 2.91
CA LEU A 670 39.50 13.91 2.21
C LEU A 670 40.30 12.79 1.53
N ASN A 671 40.38 11.60 2.14
CA ASN A 671 40.99 10.40 1.53
C ASN A 671 40.12 9.76 0.43
N GLN A 672 38.85 10.16 0.31
CA GLN A 672 37.95 9.69 -0.74
C GLN A 672 37.83 10.69 -1.90
N ALA A 673 37.96 11.99 -1.65
CA ALA A 673 38.06 13.01 -2.70
C ALA A 673 39.42 12.99 -3.43
N THR A 674 40.46 12.42 -2.83
CA THR A 674 41.76 12.17 -3.47
C THR A 674 41.83 10.83 -4.22
N LYS A 675 40.77 10.03 -4.19
CA LYS A 675 40.67 8.73 -4.88
C LYS A 675 39.44 8.61 -5.81
N SER A 676 38.80 9.73 -6.14
CA SER A 676 37.75 9.81 -7.18
C SER A 676 38.26 10.52 -8.41
#